data_AF-A0A1G7D7F5-F1
#
_entry.id   AF-A0A1G7D7F5-F1
#
_cell.length_a   1.000
_cell.length_b   1.000
_cell.length_c   1.000
_cell.angle_alpha   90.00
_cell.angle_beta   90.00
_cell.angle_gamma   90.00
#
_symmetry.space_group_name_H-M   'P 1'
#
loop_
_entity.id
_entity.type
_entity.pdbx_description
1 polymer ?
#
loop_
_entity_poly.entity_id
_entity_poly.type
_entity_poly.pdbx_seq_one_letter_code
_entity_poly.pdbx_strand_id
1 'polypeptide(L)'
;MPASRHPSLRRRDLLVGGLAGLAVTAAVAESAFSLREASGTGDFPAPTRTGPIHMQIVAHPDDCLYFLNPRVARVLHDGAGICTVVLTAGEADGRNTWNEAAPADYAGYTAARDSGLRRAYAHLALGDPEAPWDRYTANLDSGQDVELCVLRDKPEVHVVFCSLWTNLGRLTGDFTRLLALWEGRLDASAILPPAGSPLNSSSTVERATVHASLVELLDRYRPAVVNTLDPDPDPVVGEKLGAEQSGYSDHIDHTAAALFAWEAVTAWGGARAVESWRGYYNRRWPGNLGPADLETKGDAVDVYSWADGVDGADCAVPSGCGDRLIVGPGAGTTYGHATHPRYTAGLATTEIDGLIRPITVRGTRIQSLGDDGWEDLGGPDALPCLARAGTGLYAASARHTHDPAAHERDVHCLDLVSGQWQSLGNPAGTGPDARTVGQVAAADDGRTAVVCVRGPEGGLSARTRPEGGQWSEWTPIEGPAVHESPVALAAEGAFTVIAATPVNVAAWEGDGTAWTGRTLDLPGPGGQTYVPASAVTAVTAPDGRVVIGSRAAESSDVVLHLGQGETWTAALVPLEGGVLAPALAIGPDGSLAVACDDGTGAPAVLVLDLADLDAGAAGEVALLSRPWSRGDITLVKRPAAAFGSDGALRLWAVAADGEVWTAGAEPGGQAPTGWEPAA
;
A
#
# COMPACT_ATOMS: atom_id res chain seq x y z
N MET A 1 3.75 -25.57 92.19
CA MET A 1 5.06 -26.25 92.40
C MET A 1 4.92 -27.69 91.92
N PRO A 2 5.93 -28.34 91.32
CA PRO A 2 7.22 -27.87 90.77
C PRO A 2 7.27 -28.06 89.22
N ALA A 3 8.00 -27.25 88.43
CA ALA A 3 9.45 -27.28 88.15
C ALA A 3 9.92 -28.66 87.62
N SER A 4 10.52 -28.76 86.44
CA SER A 4 11.90 -28.33 86.23
C SER A 4 12.24 -27.88 84.81
N ARG A 5 12.89 -26.71 84.79
CA ARG A 5 13.68 -26.04 83.76
C ARG A 5 15.07 -26.69 83.62
N HIS A 6 15.60 -26.77 82.39
CA HIS A 6 16.82 -26.08 81.87
C HIS A 6 18.07 -26.99 81.80
N PRO A 7 19.17 -26.63 81.10
CA PRO A 7 19.42 -25.67 79.99
C PRO A 7 20.26 -26.32 78.84
N SER A 8 20.55 -25.71 77.68
CA SER A 8 21.65 -24.75 77.53
C SER A 8 21.96 -24.39 76.05
N LEU A 9 22.12 -23.06 75.81
CA LEU A 9 23.19 -22.34 75.06
C LEU A 9 23.36 -22.63 73.54
N ARG A 10 23.64 -21.68 72.62
CA ARG A 10 23.99 -20.24 72.61
C ARG A 10 24.06 -19.73 71.13
N ARG A 11 23.73 -18.44 70.93
CA ARG A 11 24.33 -17.37 70.05
C ARG A 11 24.77 -17.75 68.61
N ARG A 12 24.32 -17.07 67.54
CA ARG A 12 24.53 -15.63 67.19
C ARG A 12 23.52 -15.19 66.12
N ASP A 13 22.83 -14.05 66.35
CA ASP A 13 22.86 -12.78 65.57
C ASP A 13 22.04 -12.85 64.25
N LEU A 14 21.02 -12.03 63.97
CA LEU A 14 21.04 -10.56 63.93
C LEU A 14 19.62 -9.94 64.00
N LEU A 15 19.55 -8.78 64.66
CA LEU A 15 18.56 -7.72 64.48
C LEU A 15 18.54 -7.22 63.02
N VAL A 16 17.36 -7.09 62.41
CA VAL A 16 16.84 -5.87 61.74
C VAL A 16 15.32 -6.06 61.58
N GLY A 17 14.53 -5.35 62.38
CA GLY A 17 13.08 -5.30 62.27
C GLY A 17 12.63 -3.85 62.24
N GLY A 18 11.85 -3.50 61.22
CA GLY A 18 11.11 -2.24 61.14
C GLY A 18 11.47 -1.37 59.95
N LEU A 19 10.97 -1.74 58.75
CA LEU A 19 10.73 -0.82 57.62
C LEU A 19 9.92 -1.43 56.45
N ALA A 20 9.38 -2.64 56.56
CA ALA A 20 8.68 -3.31 55.45
C ALA A 20 7.15 -3.05 55.38
N GLY A 21 6.58 -2.27 56.29
CA GLY A 21 5.12 -2.11 56.42
C GLY A 21 4.50 -0.89 55.70
N LEU A 22 5.32 0.04 55.18
CA LEU A 22 4.85 1.30 54.58
C LEU A 22 5.14 1.40 53.07
N ALA A 23 6.02 0.55 52.51
CA ALA A 23 6.33 0.55 51.09
C ALA A 23 5.33 -0.27 50.25
N VAL A 24 4.69 -1.30 50.83
CA VAL A 24 3.74 -2.16 50.11
C VAL A 24 2.39 -1.45 49.92
N THR A 25 1.97 -0.57 50.83
CA THR A 25 0.75 0.22 50.67
C THR A 25 0.92 1.40 49.72
N ALA A 26 2.12 1.99 49.60
CA ALA A 26 2.40 3.05 48.64
C ALA A 26 2.55 2.51 47.20
N ALA A 27 3.23 1.37 47.01
CA ALA A 27 3.35 0.75 45.68
C ALA A 27 2.01 0.21 45.16
N VAL A 28 1.17 -0.38 46.03
CA VAL A 28 -0.17 -0.84 45.63
C VAL A 28 -1.12 0.34 45.40
N ALA A 29 -0.95 1.46 46.12
CA ALA A 29 -1.73 2.67 45.90
C ALA A 29 -1.29 3.43 44.64
N GLU A 30 0.01 3.53 44.32
CA GLU A 30 0.51 4.11 43.07
C GLU A 30 0.15 3.24 41.86
N SER A 31 0.28 1.91 41.94
CA SER A 31 -0.21 1.02 40.88
C SER A 31 -1.73 1.08 40.72
N ALA A 32 -2.49 1.21 41.80
CA ALA A 32 -3.95 1.40 41.74
C ALA A 32 -4.35 2.82 41.30
N PHE A 33 -3.53 3.85 41.51
CA PHE A 33 -3.77 5.21 40.99
C PHE A 33 -3.44 5.28 39.51
N SER A 34 -2.33 4.68 39.05
CA SER A 34 -2.00 4.56 37.63
C SER A 34 -3.01 3.69 36.87
N LEU A 35 -3.54 2.62 37.47
CA LEU A 35 -4.63 1.83 36.88
C LEU A 35 -5.98 2.58 36.88
N ARG A 36 -6.18 3.55 37.79
CA ARG A 36 -7.42 4.33 37.91
C ARG A 36 -7.40 5.64 37.12
N GLU A 37 -6.22 6.16 36.78
CA GLU A 37 -6.02 7.19 35.75
C GLU A 37 -6.06 6.59 34.33
N ALA A 38 -5.62 5.34 34.14
CA ALA A 38 -5.69 4.62 32.86
C ALA A 38 -7.08 4.04 32.52
N SER A 39 -8.07 4.19 33.39
CA SER A 39 -9.45 3.70 33.19
C SER A 39 -10.52 4.78 33.33
N GLY A 40 -10.12 6.05 33.16
CA GLY A 40 -11.08 7.14 33.04
C GLY A 40 -11.83 7.08 31.70
N THR A 41 -13.12 7.37 31.73
CA THR A 41 -13.82 7.95 30.57
C THR A 41 -13.18 9.31 30.29
N GLY A 42 -12.02 9.30 29.64
CA GLY A 42 -11.31 10.50 29.19
C GLY A 42 -11.93 11.01 27.91
N ASP A 43 -11.88 12.32 27.70
CA ASP A 43 -12.16 12.88 26.38
C ASP A 43 -11.23 12.24 25.36
N PHE A 44 -11.77 11.87 24.20
CA PHE A 44 -10.98 11.39 23.05
C PHE A 44 -9.86 12.43 22.80
N PRO A 45 -8.57 12.10 23.05
CA PRO A 45 -7.48 13.07 22.89
C PRO A 45 -7.38 13.52 21.43
N ALA A 46 -7.21 14.83 21.23
CA ALA A 46 -7.09 15.41 19.90
C ALA A 46 -5.78 14.92 19.23
N PRO A 47 -5.78 14.62 17.92
CA PRO A 47 -4.56 14.26 17.21
C PRO A 47 -3.52 15.38 17.28
N THR A 48 -2.27 15.03 17.59
CA THR A 48 -1.13 15.96 17.53
C THR A 48 -0.83 16.29 16.07
N ARG A 49 -0.82 17.58 15.71
CA ARG A 49 -0.62 18.06 14.34
C ARG A 49 0.65 18.89 14.21
N THR A 50 1.79 18.20 14.19
CA THR A 50 3.11 18.79 13.95
C THR A 50 3.54 18.69 12.48
N GLY A 51 2.88 17.83 11.70
CA GLY A 51 3.09 17.62 10.27
C GLY A 51 1.87 16.97 9.59
N PRO A 52 2.00 16.47 8.35
CA PRO A 52 0.92 15.73 7.69
C PRO A 52 0.59 14.45 8.45
N ILE A 53 -0.69 14.07 8.44
CA ILE A 53 -1.15 12.80 9.04
C ILE A 53 -1.42 11.78 7.94
N HIS A 54 -0.89 10.59 8.12
CA HIS A 54 -1.21 9.40 7.34
C HIS A 54 -2.18 8.53 8.14
N MET A 55 -3.25 8.07 7.49
CA MET A 55 -4.17 7.11 8.09
C MET A 55 -4.04 5.77 7.38
N GLN A 56 -3.95 4.67 8.13
CA GLN A 56 -4.08 3.32 7.59
C GLN A 56 -5.41 2.73 8.08
N ILE A 57 -6.26 2.26 7.18
CA ILE A 57 -7.50 1.56 7.52
C ILE A 57 -7.35 0.11 7.07
N VAL A 58 -7.22 -0.79 8.02
CA VAL A 58 -6.87 -2.21 7.80
C VAL A 58 -7.80 -3.16 8.55
N ALA A 59 -7.79 -4.43 8.16
CA ALA A 59 -8.66 -5.43 8.77
C ALA A 59 -8.07 -5.94 10.10
N HIS A 60 -6.78 -6.25 10.13
CA HIS A 60 -6.11 -6.93 11.24
C HIS A 60 -4.88 -6.15 11.75
N PRO A 61 -4.43 -6.43 12.99
CA PRO A 61 -3.28 -5.73 13.57
C PRO A 61 -1.94 -5.89 12.84
N ASP A 62 -1.77 -6.87 11.96
CA ASP A 62 -0.52 -7.12 11.21
C ASP A 62 -0.46 -6.49 9.82
N ASP A 63 -1.62 -6.15 9.25
CA ASP A 63 -1.76 -5.78 7.84
C ASP A 63 -0.83 -4.63 7.41
N CYS A 64 -0.69 -3.59 8.24
CA CYS A 64 0.19 -2.46 7.93
C CYS A 64 1.67 -2.83 7.97
N LEU A 65 2.06 -3.81 8.80
CA LEU A 65 3.43 -4.31 8.87
C LEU A 65 3.74 -5.20 7.66
N TYR A 66 2.79 -6.01 7.21
CA TYR A 66 2.98 -6.96 6.11
C TYR A 66 2.89 -6.33 4.73
N PHE A 67 1.95 -5.41 4.53
CA PHE A 67 1.59 -5.00 3.17
C PHE A 67 1.90 -3.54 2.88
N LEU A 68 1.95 -2.68 3.90
CA LEU A 68 2.25 -1.25 3.72
C LEU A 68 3.72 -0.93 4.04
N ASN A 69 4.33 -1.55 5.05
CA ASN A 69 5.74 -1.30 5.38
C ASN A 69 6.69 -1.71 4.20
N PRO A 70 7.74 -0.93 3.86
CA PRO A 70 8.41 0.12 4.63
C PRO A 70 7.80 1.52 4.51
N ARG A 71 6.67 1.72 3.80
CA ARG A 71 6.03 3.04 3.68
C ARG A 71 5.80 3.71 5.04
N VAL A 72 5.27 2.94 5.98
CA VAL A 72 4.95 3.39 7.35
C VAL A 72 6.22 3.87 8.06
N ALA A 73 7.30 3.08 8.02
CA ALA A 73 8.58 3.45 8.61
C ALA A 73 9.14 4.76 8.02
N ARG A 74 9.07 4.92 6.69
CA ARG A 74 9.61 6.11 5.99
C ARG A 74 8.88 7.40 6.39
N VAL A 75 7.55 7.40 6.38
CA VAL A 75 6.80 8.61 6.74
C VAL A 75 6.91 8.95 8.23
N LEU A 76 7.06 7.95 9.11
CA LEU A 76 7.40 8.18 10.52
C LEU A 76 8.77 8.83 10.68
N HIS A 77 9.76 8.33 9.94
CA HIS A 77 11.12 8.89 9.93
C HIS A 77 11.12 10.37 9.53
N ASP A 78 10.28 10.75 8.56
CA ASP A 78 10.11 12.15 8.12
C ASP A 78 9.25 13.00 9.06
N GLY A 79 8.77 12.42 10.17
CA GLY A 79 8.01 13.13 11.19
C GLY A 79 6.51 13.29 10.88
N ALA A 80 5.95 12.54 9.93
CA ALA A 80 4.51 12.49 9.73
C ALA A 80 3.80 11.88 10.95
N GLY A 81 2.60 12.36 11.25
CA GLY A 81 1.72 11.71 12.21
C GLY A 81 1.07 10.47 11.59
N ILE A 82 0.77 9.48 12.41
CA ILE A 82 0.12 8.24 11.98
C ILE A 82 -1.11 7.94 12.84
N CYS A 83 -2.20 7.56 12.16
CA CYS A 83 -3.33 6.88 12.79
C CYS A 83 -3.63 5.55 12.07
N THR A 84 -3.41 4.43 12.73
CA THR A 84 -3.85 3.12 12.22
C THR A 84 -5.20 2.76 12.81
N VAL A 85 -6.21 2.52 11.97
CA VAL A 85 -7.52 2.01 12.35
C VAL A 85 -7.61 0.54 11.97
N VAL A 86 -7.76 -0.32 12.97
CA VAL A 86 -7.90 -1.76 12.82
C VAL A 86 -9.36 -2.14 13.05
N LEU A 87 -10.01 -2.67 12.01
CA LEU A 87 -11.46 -2.91 12.05
C LEU A 87 -11.86 -4.14 12.88
N THR A 88 -11.09 -5.23 12.80
CA THR A 88 -11.46 -6.51 13.42
C THR A 88 -10.62 -6.81 14.66
N ALA A 89 -11.08 -7.75 15.49
CA ALA A 89 -10.30 -8.25 16.62
C ALA A 89 -9.15 -9.20 16.21
N GLY A 90 -9.10 -9.65 14.94
CA GLY A 90 -8.01 -10.52 14.47
C GLY A 90 -7.87 -11.82 15.28
N GLU A 91 -8.94 -12.33 15.87
CA GLU A 91 -8.91 -13.36 16.90
C GLU A 91 -8.74 -14.80 16.39
N ALA A 92 -8.77 -14.99 15.06
CA ALA A 92 -8.66 -16.27 14.34
C ALA A 92 -9.42 -17.45 15.00
N ASP A 93 -8.71 -18.42 15.58
CA ASP A 93 -9.27 -19.58 16.29
C ASP A 93 -9.18 -19.46 17.83
N GLY A 94 -8.70 -18.31 18.32
CA GLY A 94 -8.51 -17.98 19.72
C GLY A 94 -7.28 -18.59 20.36
N ARG A 95 -6.33 -19.17 19.61
CA ARG A 95 -5.14 -19.81 20.18
C ARG A 95 -3.87 -19.07 19.81
N ASN A 96 -3.24 -18.39 20.77
CA ASN A 96 -1.90 -17.82 20.59
C ASN A 96 -0.79 -18.89 20.75
N THR A 97 -0.96 -20.04 20.08
CA THR A 97 -0.04 -21.19 20.15
C THR A 97 -0.35 -22.20 19.04
N TRP A 98 0.69 -22.88 18.55
CA TRP A 98 0.55 -24.01 17.63
C TRP A 98 0.00 -25.29 18.29
N ASN A 99 -0.16 -25.30 19.61
CA ASN A 99 -0.80 -26.41 20.30
C ASN A 99 -2.32 -26.37 20.07
N GLU A 100 -2.80 -27.11 19.07
CA GLU A 100 -4.23 -27.21 18.74
C GLU A 100 -5.08 -27.73 19.91
N ALA A 101 -4.49 -28.44 20.87
CA ALA A 101 -5.19 -28.91 22.07
C ALA A 101 -5.34 -27.83 23.16
N ALA A 102 -4.70 -26.67 23.01
CA ALA A 102 -4.87 -25.55 23.93
C ALA A 102 -6.34 -25.05 23.90
N PRO A 103 -6.90 -24.61 25.05
CA PRO A 103 -8.20 -23.96 25.04
C PRO A 103 -8.13 -22.67 24.24
N ALA A 104 -9.20 -22.36 23.50
CA ALA A 104 -9.34 -21.08 22.84
C ALA A 104 -9.58 -19.96 23.88
N ASP A 105 -8.85 -18.87 23.74
CA ASP A 105 -8.99 -17.62 24.46
C ASP A 105 -8.97 -16.47 23.44
N TYR A 106 -10.12 -16.20 22.82
CA TYR A 106 -10.25 -15.19 21.78
C TYR A 106 -9.87 -13.78 22.27
N ALA A 107 -10.32 -13.41 23.48
CA ALA A 107 -10.01 -12.11 24.07
C ALA A 107 -8.53 -11.98 24.41
N GLY A 108 -7.91 -13.04 24.94
CA GLY A 108 -6.48 -13.07 25.21
C GLY A 108 -5.65 -13.04 23.93
N TYR A 109 -6.01 -13.79 22.89
CA TYR A 109 -5.27 -13.77 21.64
C TYR A 109 -5.36 -12.40 20.96
N THR A 110 -6.55 -11.80 20.90
CA THR A 110 -6.74 -10.42 20.44
C THR A 110 -5.81 -9.45 21.18
N ALA A 111 -5.81 -9.48 22.52
CA ALA A 111 -4.97 -8.60 23.34
C ALA A 111 -3.46 -8.77 23.06
N ALA A 112 -3.02 -9.99 22.76
CA ALA A 112 -1.62 -10.25 22.42
C ALA A 112 -1.25 -9.64 21.07
N ARG A 113 -2.12 -9.73 20.05
CA ARG A 113 -1.92 -9.11 18.74
C ARG A 113 -1.92 -7.57 18.83
N ASP A 114 -2.87 -7.00 19.57
CA ASP A 114 -2.96 -5.56 19.80
C ASP A 114 -1.71 -5.02 20.54
N SER A 115 -1.17 -5.82 21.47
CA SER A 115 0.11 -5.52 22.14
C SER A 115 1.28 -5.59 21.15
N GLY A 116 1.34 -6.62 20.31
CA GLY A 116 2.39 -6.75 19.29
C GLY A 116 2.42 -5.56 18.34
N LEU A 117 1.26 -5.08 17.89
CA LEU A 117 1.19 -3.93 16.98
C LEU A 117 1.69 -2.65 17.64
N ARG A 118 1.27 -2.39 18.88
CA ARG A 118 1.75 -1.23 19.65
C ARG A 118 3.27 -1.27 19.86
N ARG A 119 3.84 -2.44 20.17
CA ARG A 119 5.29 -2.63 20.29
C ARG A 119 6.00 -2.38 18.97
N ALA A 120 5.47 -2.88 17.85
CA ALA A 120 6.04 -2.65 16.52
C ALA A 120 6.03 -1.17 16.12
N TYR A 121 4.94 -0.44 16.37
CA TYR A 121 4.89 1.01 16.12
C TYR A 121 5.83 1.80 17.04
N ALA A 122 5.93 1.42 18.32
CA ALA A 122 6.89 2.02 19.25
C ALA A 122 8.34 1.80 18.78
N HIS A 123 8.66 0.59 18.31
CA HIS A 123 9.95 0.28 17.71
C HIS A 123 10.22 1.11 16.44
N LEU A 124 9.28 1.16 15.50
CA LEU A 124 9.44 1.95 14.27
C LEU A 124 9.60 3.45 14.54
N ALA A 125 8.90 3.99 15.55
CA ALA A 125 8.90 5.42 15.84
C ALA A 125 10.06 5.87 16.76
N LEU A 126 10.49 5.03 17.69
CA LEU A 126 11.41 5.39 18.78
C LEU A 126 12.62 4.45 18.91
N GLY A 127 12.63 3.32 18.20
CA GLY A 127 13.61 2.25 18.40
C GLY A 127 13.40 1.44 19.68
N ASP A 128 12.35 1.73 20.45
CA ASP A 128 12.06 1.09 21.74
C ASP A 128 10.67 0.43 21.70
N PRO A 129 10.59 -0.91 21.60
CA PRO A 129 9.31 -1.63 21.57
C PRO A 129 8.53 -1.54 22.88
N GLU A 130 9.19 -1.22 24.00
CA GLU A 130 8.57 -1.16 25.33
C GLU A 130 8.13 0.26 25.71
N ALA A 131 8.25 1.23 24.79
CA ALA A 131 7.80 2.58 25.02
C ALA A 131 6.30 2.62 25.39
N PRO A 132 5.92 3.42 26.39
CA PRO A 132 4.59 3.31 26.99
C PRO A 132 3.50 3.94 26.13
N TRP A 133 2.31 3.33 26.19
CA TRP A 133 1.11 3.78 25.51
C TRP A 133 0.04 4.21 26.53
N ASP A 134 -0.60 5.33 26.25
CA ASP A 134 -1.83 5.74 26.94
C ASP A 134 -3.03 5.14 26.19
N ARG A 135 -3.95 4.51 26.93
CA ARG A 135 -5.07 3.73 26.37
C ARG A 135 -6.38 4.28 26.89
N TYR A 136 -7.34 4.47 26.00
CA TYR A 136 -8.63 5.10 26.28
C TYR A 136 -9.76 4.31 25.63
N THR A 137 -10.94 4.31 26.26
CA THR A 137 -12.18 4.04 25.52
C THR A 137 -12.62 5.35 24.87
N ALA A 138 -12.71 5.37 23.55
CA ALA A 138 -13.27 6.48 22.80
C ALA A 138 -14.70 6.13 22.37
N ASN A 139 -15.68 6.91 22.83
CA ASN A 139 -17.07 6.78 22.40
C ASN A 139 -17.25 7.70 21.19
N LEU A 140 -17.47 7.12 20.02
CA LEU A 140 -17.69 7.87 18.78
C LEU A 140 -19.13 8.36 18.71
N ASP A 141 -19.36 9.51 18.08
CA ASP A 141 -20.70 10.06 17.86
C ASP A 141 -21.55 9.15 16.95
N SER A 142 -20.90 8.30 16.14
CA SER A 142 -21.52 7.19 15.41
C SER A 142 -22.25 6.18 16.30
N GLY A 143 -21.95 6.17 17.61
CA GLY A 143 -22.47 5.21 18.59
C GLY A 143 -21.59 3.98 18.79
N GLN A 144 -20.42 3.92 18.18
CA GLN A 144 -19.43 2.86 18.38
C GLN A 144 -18.41 3.24 19.45
N ASP A 145 -18.16 2.33 20.39
CA ASP A 145 -17.02 2.43 21.30
C ASP A 145 -15.80 1.77 20.64
N VAL A 146 -14.64 2.43 20.71
CA VAL A 146 -13.35 1.90 20.23
C VAL A 146 -12.28 2.05 21.30
N GLU A 147 -11.23 1.23 21.23
CA GLU A 147 -10.02 1.47 22.01
C GLU A 147 -9.07 2.38 21.22
N LEU A 148 -8.69 3.51 21.82
CA LEU A 148 -7.65 4.38 21.30
C LEU A 148 -6.37 4.20 22.11
N CYS A 149 -5.27 4.00 21.41
CA CYS A 149 -3.92 3.96 21.97
C CYS A 149 -3.10 5.12 21.41
N VAL A 150 -2.46 5.90 22.28
CA VAL A 150 -1.55 7.00 21.93
C VAL A 150 -0.16 6.70 22.47
N LEU A 151 0.87 6.76 21.62
CA LEU A 151 2.25 6.53 22.04
C LEU A 151 2.73 7.75 22.85
N ARG A 152 3.03 7.56 24.14
CA ARG A 152 3.22 8.68 25.07
C ARG A 152 4.38 9.60 24.69
N ASP A 153 5.50 9.02 24.30
CA ASP A 153 6.73 9.74 23.96
C ASP A 153 6.80 10.14 22.47
N LYS A 154 5.76 9.80 21.69
CA LYS A 154 5.54 10.23 20.31
C LYS A 154 4.03 10.36 20.03
N PRO A 155 3.37 11.40 20.60
CA PRO A 155 1.91 11.53 20.58
C PRO A 155 1.34 11.86 19.20
N GLU A 156 2.16 11.86 18.15
CA GLU A 156 1.72 11.82 16.75
C GLU A 156 1.34 10.42 16.25
N VAL A 157 1.65 9.35 17.01
CA VAL A 157 1.39 7.95 16.63
C VAL A 157 0.23 7.38 17.43
N HIS A 158 -0.86 7.07 16.73
CA HIS A 158 -2.11 6.60 17.28
C HIS A 158 -2.51 5.25 16.65
N VAL A 159 -3.14 4.38 17.45
CA VAL A 159 -3.78 3.14 16.97
C VAL A 159 -5.21 3.08 17.52
N VAL A 160 -6.18 2.81 16.66
CA VAL A 160 -7.60 2.67 17.00
C VAL A 160 -8.02 1.23 16.73
N PHE A 161 -8.48 0.51 17.75
CA PHE A 161 -9.01 -0.84 17.64
C PHE A 161 -10.54 -0.81 17.73
N CYS A 162 -11.20 -1.23 16.65
CA CYS A 162 -12.65 -1.36 16.58
C CYS A 162 -13.14 -2.73 17.06
N SER A 163 -12.26 -3.74 17.10
CA SER A 163 -12.48 -5.06 17.70
C SER A 163 -13.75 -5.80 17.25
N LEU A 164 -14.15 -5.65 15.97
CA LEU A 164 -15.26 -6.42 15.39
C LEU A 164 -14.92 -7.92 15.35
N TRP A 165 -15.82 -8.77 15.84
CA TRP A 165 -15.61 -10.21 15.96
C TRP A 165 -15.96 -10.93 14.63
N THR A 166 -14.95 -11.44 13.92
CA THR A 166 -15.09 -12.04 12.58
C THR A 166 -14.94 -13.57 12.53
N ASN A 167 -14.92 -14.24 13.68
CA ASN A 167 -14.94 -15.71 13.76
C ASN A 167 -15.89 -16.24 14.84
N LEU A 168 -16.86 -15.44 15.31
CA LEU A 168 -17.90 -15.91 16.25
C LEU A 168 -18.65 -17.15 15.73
N GLY A 169 -18.76 -17.29 14.42
CA GLY A 169 -19.28 -18.49 13.75
C GLY A 169 -18.60 -19.81 14.12
N ARG A 170 -17.36 -19.79 14.60
CA ARG A 170 -16.68 -20.99 15.13
C ARG A 170 -17.32 -21.50 16.42
N LEU A 171 -18.04 -20.64 17.14
CA LEU A 171 -18.79 -20.96 18.35
C LEU A 171 -20.27 -21.19 18.07
N THR A 172 -20.86 -20.41 17.16
CA THR A 172 -22.30 -20.42 16.91
C THR A 172 -22.73 -21.31 15.75
N GLY A 173 -21.83 -21.63 14.82
CA GLY A 173 -22.12 -22.32 13.55
C GLY A 173 -22.39 -21.39 12.36
N ASP A 174 -22.60 -20.08 12.60
CA ASP A 174 -22.94 -19.09 11.58
C ASP A 174 -21.75 -18.15 11.31
N PHE A 175 -21.15 -18.23 10.13
CA PHE A 175 -19.96 -17.43 9.79
C PHE A 175 -20.23 -15.92 9.81
N THR A 176 -19.67 -15.23 10.81
CA THR A 176 -19.63 -13.77 10.92
C THR A 176 -18.38 -13.24 10.23
N ARG A 177 -18.46 -12.50 9.12
CA ARG A 177 -17.28 -11.94 8.42
C ARG A 177 -17.47 -10.46 8.15
N LEU A 178 -16.38 -9.71 8.01
CA LEU A 178 -16.46 -8.28 7.68
C LEU A 178 -17.10 -8.08 6.29
N LEU A 179 -16.79 -8.95 5.33
CA LEU A 179 -17.43 -8.90 4.01
C LEU A 179 -18.93 -9.19 4.08
N ALA A 180 -19.37 -10.09 4.96
CA ALA A 180 -20.81 -10.35 5.15
C ALA A 180 -21.52 -9.12 5.74
N LEU A 181 -20.87 -8.36 6.63
CA LEU A 181 -21.38 -7.08 7.13
C LEU A 181 -21.45 -6.03 6.03
N TRP A 182 -20.41 -5.91 5.21
CA TRP A 182 -20.37 -5.01 4.05
C TRP A 182 -21.53 -5.29 3.10
N GLU A 183 -21.73 -6.55 2.69
CA GLU A 183 -22.75 -6.96 1.72
C GLU A 183 -24.17 -7.01 2.29
N GLY A 184 -24.35 -6.69 3.58
CA GLY A 184 -25.66 -6.76 4.26
C GLY A 184 -26.18 -8.19 4.48
N ARG A 185 -25.31 -9.20 4.37
CA ARG A 185 -25.62 -10.60 4.74
C ARG A 185 -25.52 -10.86 6.24
N LEU A 186 -24.86 -9.96 6.97
CA LEU A 186 -24.81 -9.91 8.43
C LEU A 186 -25.38 -8.55 8.88
N ASP A 187 -26.43 -8.56 9.68
CA ASP A 187 -27.09 -7.32 10.13
C ASP A 187 -26.16 -6.46 11.02
N ALA A 188 -25.48 -7.10 11.96
CA ALA A 188 -24.52 -6.46 12.85
C ALA A 188 -23.42 -7.43 13.29
N SER A 189 -22.21 -6.91 13.54
CA SER A 189 -21.09 -7.66 14.10
C SER A 189 -20.95 -7.39 15.60
N ALA A 190 -20.71 -8.43 16.39
CA ALA A 190 -20.43 -8.27 17.82
C ALA A 190 -19.01 -7.70 18.04
N ILE A 191 -18.84 -6.91 19.09
CA ILE A 191 -17.52 -6.49 19.57
C ILE A 191 -16.94 -7.60 20.46
N LEU A 192 -15.67 -7.93 20.24
CA LEU A 192 -14.88 -8.79 21.12
C LEU A 192 -13.89 -7.93 21.92
N PRO A 193 -14.20 -7.55 23.16
CA PRO A 193 -13.26 -6.82 24.01
C PRO A 193 -11.96 -7.60 24.23
N PRO A 194 -10.78 -7.05 23.88
CA PRO A 194 -9.51 -7.66 24.21
C PRO A 194 -9.31 -7.79 25.72
N ALA A 195 -8.64 -8.84 26.19
CA ALA A 195 -8.31 -8.99 27.60
C ALA A 195 -7.48 -7.80 28.12
N GLY A 196 -7.93 -7.15 29.20
CA GLY A 196 -7.26 -5.97 29.76
C GLY A 196 -7.41 -4.69 28.92
N SER A 197 -8.32 -4.68 27.95
CA SER A 197 -8.75 -3.47 27.24
C SER A 197 -9.60 -2.55 28.13
N PRO A 198 -9.48 -1.21 27.99
CA PRO A 198 -10.48 -0.30 28.55
C PRO A 198 -11.86 -0.47 27.89
N LEU A 199 -11.91 -0.96 26.63
CA LEU A 199 -13.15 -1.37 25.97
C LEU A 199 -13.75 -2.56 26.74
N ASN A 200 -14.92 -2.35 27.32
CA ASN A 200 -15.61 -3.37 28.13
C ASN A 200 -17.05 -3.63 27.66
N SER A 201 -17.53 -2.90 26.66
CA SER A 201 -18.85 -3.09 26.08
C SER A 201 -18.83 -4.25 25.07
N SER A 202 -19.76 -5.18 25.21
CA SER A 202 -20.02 -6.25 24.23
C SER A 202 -21.21 -5.86 23.35
N SER A 203 -21.10 -4.69 22.69
CA SER A 203 -22.13 -4.16 21.80
C SER A 203 -22.08 -4.82 20.42
N THR A 204 -23.06 -4.51 19.58
CA THR A 204 -23.08 -4.90 18.16
C THR A 204 -23.01 -3.65 17.30
N VAL A 205 -22.31 -3.75 16.18
CA VAL A 205 -22.08 -2.65 15.24
C VAL A 205 -22.62 -3.02 13.86
N GLU A 206 -23.48 -2.16 13.33
CA GLU A 206 -24.06 -2.31 11.98
C GLU A 206 -23.10 -1.75 10.92
N ARG A 207 -23.33 -2.13 9.65
CA ARG A 207 -22.57 -1.58 8.49
C ARG A 207 -22.55 -0.05 8.47
N ALA A 208 -23.71 0.56 8.69
CA ALA A 208 -23.85 2.02 8.69
C ALA A 208 -23.05 2.69 9.81
N THR A 209 -22.95 2.05 10.97
CA THR A 209 -22.12 2.52 12.09
C THR A 209 -20.64 2.44 11.75
N VAL A 210 -20.15 1.33 11.15
CA VAL A 210 -18.75 1.23 10.70
C VAL A 210 -18.40 2.37 9.73
N HIS A 211 -19.25 2.60 8.73
CA HIS A 211 -19.08 3.70 7.78
C HIS A 211 -19.05 5.07 8.49
N ALA A 212 -20.02 5.34 9.37
CA ALA A 212 -20.08 6.61 10.12
C ALA A 212 -18.86 6.82 11.02
N SER A 213 -18.41 5.78 11.73
CA SER A 213 -17.18 5.81 12.55
C SER A 213 -15.95 6.15 11.72
N LEU A 214 -15.80 5.55 10.54
CA LEU A 214 -14.67 5.85 9.65
C LEU A 214 -14.72 7.30 9.13
N VAL A 215 -15.90 7.81 8.74
CA VAL A 215 -16.05 9.22 8.35
C VAL A 215 -15.74 10.17 9.50
N GLU A 216 -16.18 9.85 10.72
CA GLU A 216 -15.87 10.63 11.93
C GLU A 216 -14.36 10.64 12.22
N LEU A 217 -13.69 9.50 12.11
CA LEU A 217 -12.24 9.41 12.28
C LEU A 217 -11.50 10.17 11.17
N LEU A 218 -11.92 10.07 9.91
CA LEU A 218 -11.37 10.84 8.80
C LEU A 218 -11.51 12.35 9.03
N ASP A 219 -12.68 12.82 9.48
CA ASP A 219 -12.89 14.23 9.80
C ASP A 219 -12.08 14.69 11.00
N ARG A 220 -11.97 13.83 12.02
CA ARG A 220 -11.19 14.11 13.22
C ARG A 220 -9.70 14.23 12.93
N TYR A 221 -9.12 13.32 12.15
CA TYR A 221 -7.68 13.31 11.90
C TYR A 221 -7.29 14.18 10.70
N ARG A 222 -8.21 14.40 9.75
CA ARG A 222 -7.96 15.13 8.49
C ARG A 222 -6.70 14.63 7.77
N PRO A 223 -6.56 13.31 7.51
CA PRO A 223 -5.33 12.77 6.93
C PRO A 223 -5.06 13.35 5.55
N ALA A 224 -3.79 13.62 5.27
CA ALA A 224 -3.32 13.99 3.94
C ALA A 224 -3.38 12.77 2.99
N VAL A 225 -3.01 11.60 3.51
CA VAL A 225 -2.94 10.34 2.78
C VAL A 225 -3.70 9.27 3.56
N VAL A 226 -4.59 8.56 2.86
CA VAL A 226 -5.28 7.37 3.40
C VAL A 226 -4.75 6.13 2.70
N ASN A 227 -4.29 5.15 3.47
CA ASN A 227 -3.84 3.85 2.98
C ASN A 227 -4.85 2.77 3.38
N THR A 228 -5.11 1.83 2.48
CA THR A 228 -5.86 0.61 2.77
C THR A 228 -5.33 -0.56 1.94
N LEU A 229 -5.88 -1.76 2.11
CA LEU A 229 -5.51 -2.92 1.29
C LEU A 229 -6.27 -2.93 -0.04
N ASP A 230 -6.36 -4.09 -0.68
CA ASP A 230 -6.91 -4.22 -2.02
C ASP A 230 -8.45 -4.44 -1.98
N PRO A 231 -9.27 -3.49 -2.46
CA PRO A 231 -10.71 -3.72 -2.63
C PRO A 231 -11.03 -4.69 -3.77
N ASP A 232 -10.05 -4.94 -4.66
CA ASP A 232 -10.21 -5.67 -5.91
C ASP A 232 -9.11 -6.74 -6.06
N PRO A 233 -8.96 -7.68 -5.10
CA PRO A 233 -7.90 -8.68 -5.16
C PRO A 233 -8.00 -9.51 -6.45
N ASP A 234 -6.85 -9.88 -7.02
CA ASP A 234 -6.85 -10.61 -8.29
C ASP A 234 -7.49 -12.00 -8.16
N PRO A 235 -8.25 -12.42 -9.19
CA PRO A 235 -8.66 -13.81 -9.31
C PRO A 235 -7.45 -14.74 -9.37
N VAL A 236 -7.56 -15.88 -8.69
CA VAL A 236 -6.51 -16.88 -8.61
C VAL A 236 -7.08 -18.25 -8.96
N VAL A 237 -6.39 -18.93 -9.87
CA VAL A 237 -6.60 -20.34 -10.18
C VAL A 237 -5.45 -21.14 -9.58
N GLY A 238 -5.77 -22.19 -8.81
CA GLY A 238 -4.78 -23.11 -8.25
C GLY A 238 -4.78 -23.16 -6.73
N GLU A 239 -3.63 -23.52 -6.15
CA GLU A 239 -3.48 -23.66 -4.70
C GLU A 239 -3.59 -22.30 -3.99
N LYS A 240 -4.32 -22.30 -2.88
CA LYS A 240 -4.42 -21.19 -1.94
C LYS A 240 -3.08 -21.00 -1.24
N LEU A 241 -2.52 -19.79 -1.30
CA LEU A 241 -1.30 -19.42 -0.59
C LEU A 241 -1.65 -18.62 0.67
N GLY A 242 -1.22 -19.08 1.84
CA GLY A 242 -1.48 -18.36 3.09
C GLY A 242 -2.99 -18.26 3.42
N ALA A 243 -3.47 -17.04 3.71
CA ALA A 243 -4.84 -16.82 4.15
C ALA A 243 -5.82 -16.39 3.04
N GLU A 244 -5.40 -16.47 1.77
CA GLU A 244 -6.21 -16.20 0.57
C GLU A 244 -7.65 -16.75 0.63
N GLN A 245 -8.65 -15.98 0.23
CA GLN A 245 -10.01 -16.48 0.09
C GLN A 245 -10.16 -17.39 -1.13
N SER A 246 -11.26 -18.15 -1.21
CA SER A 246 -11.50 -19.00 -2.38
C SER A 246 -11.66 -18.14 -3.64
N GLY A 247 -10.88 -18.44 -4.67
CA GLY A 247 -10.94 -17.78 -5.98
C GLY A 247 -10.19 -16.46 -6.10
N TYR A 248 -9.63 -15.91 -5.01
CA TYR A 248 -8.94 -14.62 -5.03
C TYR A 248 -7.66 -14.61 -4.21
N SER A 249 -6.76 -13.70 -4.54
CA SER A 249 -5.40 -13.60 -4.00
C SER A 249 -5.24 -12.91 -2.65
N ASP A 250 -6.33 -12.63 -1.94
CA ASP A 250 -6.24 -11.95 -0.65
C ASP A 250 -7.25 -12.46 0.36
N HIS A 251 -7.08 -12.06 1.63
CA HIS A 251 -8.01 -12.43 2.69
C HIS A 251 -9.34 -11.66 2.55
N ILE A 252 -10.45 -12.35 2.80
CA ILE A 252 -11.81 -11.82 2.63
C ILE A 252 -12.08 -10.55 3.45
N ASP A 253 -11.54 -10.46 4.67
CA ASP A 253 -11.72 -9.30 5.53
C ASP A 253 -10.84 -8.11 5.07
N HIS A 254 -9.73 -8.33 4.33
CA HIS A 254 -8.94 -7.24 3.75
C HIS A 254 -9.74 -6.49 2.69
N THR A 255 -10.39 -7.26 1.79
CA THR A 255 -11.27 -6.72 0.76
C THR A 255 -12.38 -5.89 1.38
N ALA A 256 -13.03 -6.39 2.43
CA ALA A 256 -14.11 -5.66 3.10
C ALA A 256 -13.62 -4.38 3.79
N ALA A 257 -12.47 -4.42 4.46
CA ALA A 257 -11.87 -3.23 5.09
C ALA A 257 -11.54 -2.15 4.05
N ALA A 258 -10.99 -2.55 2.90
CA ALA A 258 -10.73 -1.64 1.79
C ALA A 258 -12.01 -1.05 1.20
N LEU A 259 -13.07 -1.85 1.04
CA LEU A 259 -14.37 -1.35 0.57
C LEU A 259 -14.99 -0.32 1.52
N PHE A 260 -14.95 -0.57 2.84
CA PHE A 260 -15.38 0.41 3.84
C PHE A 260 -14.52 1.68 3.82
N ALA A 261 -13.20 1.54 3.66
CA ALA A 261 -12.28 2.68 3.57
C ALA A 261 -12.60 3.55 2.34
N TRP A 262 -12.79 2.95 1.16
CA TRP A 262 -13.16 3.68 -0.06
C TRP A 262 -14.53 4.36 0.06
N GLU A 263 -15.54 3.70 0.65
CA GLU A 263 -16.85 4.31 0.91
C GLU A 263 -16.71 5.55 1.81
N ALA A 264 -16.01 5.42 2.93
CA ALA A 264 -15.81 6.49 3.90
C ALA A 264 -14.98 7.66 3.35
N VAL A 265 -13.90 7.39 2.62
CA VAL A 265 -13.07 8.44 2.00
C VAL A 265 -13.84 9.21 0.95
N THR A 266 -14.64 8.52 0.14
CA THR A 266 -15.50 9.16 -0.87
C THR A 266 -16.55 10.05 -0.19
N ALA A 267 -17.17 9.57 0.89
CA ALA A 267 -18.15 10.35 1.66
C ALA A 267 -17.51 11.56 2.38
N TRP A 268 -16.29 11.42 2.88
CA TRP A 268 -15.58 12.50 3.57
C TRP A 268 -15.04 13.57 2.62
N GLY A 269 -14.50 13.17 1.46
CA GLY A 269 -14.05 14.06 0.39
C GLY A 269 -12.83 14.94 0.70
N GLY A 270 -12.16 14.74 1.84
CA GLY A 270 -11.03 15.58 2.28
C GLY A 270 -9.63 15.01 2.01
N ALA A 271 -9.51 13.76 1.55
CA ALA A 271 -8.22 13.12 1.33
C ALA A 271 -7.55 13.70 0.09
N ARG A 272 -6.23 13.96 0.16
CA ARG A 272 -5.46 14.37 -1.03
C ARG A 272 -4.97 13.18 -1.82
N ALA A 273 -4.55 12.11 -1.13
CA ALA A 273 -4.17 10.86 -1.76
C ALA A 273 -4.83 9.67 -1.07
N VAL A 274 -5.17 8.66 -1.87
CA VAL A 274 -5.70 7.37 -1.43
C VAL A 274 -4.87 6.27 -2.07
N GLU A 275 -4.30 5.39 -1.26
CA GLU A 275 -3.47 4.28 -1.70
C GLU A 275 -4.11 2.95 -1.31
N SER A 276 -4.22 2.04 -2.28
CA SER A 276 -4.53 0.63 -2.04
C SER A 276 -3.27 -0.20 -2.24
N TRP A 277 -3.03 -1.12 -1.31
CA TRP A 277 -1.86 -1.99 -1.30
C TRP A 277 -2.26 -3.44 -1.46
N ARG A 278 -1.47 -4.21 -2.19
CA ARG A 278 -1.72 -5.64 -2.40
C ARG A 278 -1.43 -6.42 -1.12
N GLY A 279 -2.37 -7.28 -0.74
CA GLY A 279 -2.25 -8.19 0.39
C GLY A 279 -1.45 -9.47 0.03
N TYR A 280 -2.06 -10.64 0.23
CA TYR A 280 -1.36 -11.92 0.03
C TYR A 280 -0.89 -12.20 -1.41
N TYR A 281 -1.37 -11.46 -2.41
CA TYR A 281 -0.85 -11.50 -3.77
C TYR A 281 0.66 -11.24 -3.84
N ASN A 282 1.24 -10.54 -2.85
CA ASN A 282 2.68 -10.34 -2.75
C ASN A 282 3.48 -11.65 -2.79
N ARG A 283 2.90 -12.79 -2.39
CA ARG A 283 3.54 -14.12 -2.48
C ARG A 283 3.59 -14.71 -3.89
N ARG A 284 2.85 -14.12 -4.83
CA ARG A 284 2.75 -14.56 -6.23
C ARG A 284 3.64 -13.75 -7.16
N TRP A 285 4.29 -12.72 -6.65
CA TRP A 285 5.19 -11.83 -7.38
C TRP A 285 6.61 -11.95 -6.81
N PRO A 286 7.68 -11.89 -7.61
CA PRO A 286 9.03 -11.64 -7.11
C PRO A 286 9.10 -10.55 -6.03
N GLY A 287 9.94 -10.77 -5.01
CA GLY A 287 10.16 -9.81 -3.94
C GLY A 287 10.75 -8.49 -4.44
N ASN A 288 10.21 -7.36 -3.98
CA ASN A 288 10.55 -6.02 -4.45
C ASN A 288 11.09 -5.11 -3.34
N LEU A 289 11.71 -5.69 -2.31
CA LEU A 289 12.39 -4.96 -1.26
C LEU A 289 13.89 -5.19 -1.34
N GLY A 290 14.67 -4.10 -1.31
CA GLY A 290 16.11 -4.17 -1.12
C GLY A 290 16.48 -4.56 0.31
N PRO A 291 17.76 -4.87 0.59
CA PRO A 291 18.17 -5.39 1.90
C PRO A 291 17.77 -4.52 3.09
N ALA A 292 17.93 -3.19 3.01
CA ALA A 292 17.59 -2.28 4.11
C ALA A 292 16.07 -2.18 4.36
N ASP A 293 15.27 -2.20 3.30
CA ASP A 293 13.81 -2.21 3.38
C ASP A 293 13.31 -3.53 3.97
N LEU A 294 13.92 -4.65 3.57
CA LEU A 294 13.61 -5.97 4.08
C LEU A 294 13.97 -6.11 5.56
N GLU A 295 15.11 -5.56 5.98
CA GLU A 295 15.55 -5.51 7.39
C GLU A 295 14.58 -4.66 8.22
N THR A 296 14.31 -3.41 7.82
CA THR A 296 13.38 -2.51 8.52
C THR A 296 12.00 -3.15 8.70
N LYS A 297 11.51 -3.82 7.64
CA LYS A 297 10.23 -4.53 7.71
C LYS A 297 10.29 -5.78 8.56
N GLY A 298 11.39 -6.54 8.45
CA GLY A 298 11.59 -7.76 9.20
C GLY A 298 11.66 -7.53 10.70
N ASP A 299 12.40 -6.52 11.14
CA ASP A 299 12.55 -6.18 12.55
C ASP A 299 11.20 -5.81 13.19
N ALA A 300 10.36 -5.03 12.49
CA ALA A 300 9.03 -4.70 12.97
C ALA A 300 8.11 -5.93 13.08
N VAL A 301 8.22 -6.89 12.16
CA VAL A 301 7.47 -8.16 12.20
C VAL A 301 7.99 -9.08 13.31
N ASP A 302 9.29 -9.10 13.56
CA ASP A 302 9.90 -9.89 14.64
C ASP A 302 9.46 -9.34 16.01
N VAL A 303 9.34 -8.02 16.18
CA VAL A 303 8.71 -7.41 17.37
C VAL A 303 7.23 -7.80 17.50
N TYR A 304 6.45 -7.66 16.42
CA TYR A 304 5.02 -7.98 16.43
C TYR A 304 4.74 -9.46 16.74
N SER A 305 5.57 -10.37 16.23
CA SER A 305 5.46 -11.82 16.46
C SER A 305 6.02 -12.26 17.81
N TRP A 306 6.54 -11.32 18.61
CA TRP A 306 7.20 -11.59 19.88
C TRP A 306 8.41 -12.54 19.74
N ALA A 307 9.13 -12.39 18.62
CA ALA A 307 10.36 -13.11 18.30
C ALA A 307 11.63 -12.28 18.58
N ASP A 308 11.48 -11.05 19.07
CA ASP A 308 12.53 -10.07 19.39
C ASP A 308 13.34 -10.40 20.66
N GLY A 309 13.11 -11.56 21.28
CA GLY A 309 13.89 -12.07 22.40
C GLY A 309 13.48 -11.57 23.78
N VAL A 310 12.37 -10.84 23.90
CA VAL A 310 11.80 -10.44 25.20
C VAL A 310 11.22 -11.65 25.94
N ASP A 311 11.68 -11.87 27.17
CA ASP A 311 11.27 -13.01 27.99
C ASP A 311 9.77 -12.97 28.35
N GLY A 312 9.15 -14.16 28.35
CA GLY A 312 7.75 -14.40 28.70
C GLY A 312 7.23 -13.71 29.97
N ALA A 313 8.13 -13.52 30.93
CA ALA A 313 7.83 -13.01 32.27
C ALA A 313 7.73 -11.48 32.34
N ASP A 314 8.27 -10.77 31.34
CA ASP A 314 8.31 -9.29 31.32
C ASP A 314 7.10 -8.67 30.59
N CYS A 315 6.22 -9.51 30.02
CA CYS A 315 5.01 -9.06 29.34
C CYS A 315 3.88 -8.71 30.32
N ALA A 316 3.34 -7.50 30.22
CA ALA A 316 2.20 -7.05 31.03
C ALA A 316 0.86 -7.76 30.69
N VAL A 317 0.78 -8.41 29.53
CA VAL A 317 -0.42 -9.12 29.04
C VAL A 317 -0.24 -10.64 29.27
N PRO A 318 -1.08 -11.30 30.10
CA PRO A 318 -0.92 -12.72 30.41
C PRO A 318 -0.99 -13.67 29.20
N SER A 319 -1.71 -13.28 28.15
CA SER A 319 -1.85 -14.03 26.89
C SER A 319 -0.70 -13.81 25.90
N GLY A 320 0.23 -12.90 26.20
CA GLY A 320 1.45 -12.65 25.43
C GLY A 320 1.58 -11.22 24.87
N CYS A 321 2.78 -10.88 24.40
CA CYS A 321 3.15 -9.54 23.89
C CYS A 321 3.23 -9.47 22.36
N GLY A 322 2.61 -10.43 21.68
CA GLY A 322 2.59 -10.53 20.23
C GLY A 322 1.98 -11.83 19.74
N ASP A 323 1.99 -11.98 18.42
CA ASP A 323 1.35 -13.09 17.71
C ASP A 323 2.32 -14.26 17.48
N ARG A 324 2.18 -15.32 18.28
CA ARG A 324 3.03 -16.51 18.25
C ARG A 324 2.67 -17.49 17.12
N LEU A 325 1.58 -17.24 16.38
CA LEU A 325 1.26 -18.01 15.18
C LEU A 325 2.09 -17.56 13.97
N ILE A 326 2.96 -16.57 14.15
CA ILE A 326 3.96 -16.17 13.17
C ILE A 326 5.31 -16.71 13.63
N VAL A 327 5.93 -17.55 12.81
CA VAL A 327 6.99 -18.46 13.27
C VAL A 327 8.38 -17.83 13.20
N GLY A 328 9.05 -17.78 14.36
CA GLY A 328 10.51 -17.88 14.53
C GLY A 328 11.39 -16.75 13.97
N PRO A 329 12.71 -16.79 14.21
CA PRO A 329 13.65 -15.82 13.64
C PRO A 329 13.52 -15.76 12.11
N GLY A 330 13.27 -14.57 11.55
CA GLY A 330 13.09 -14.39 10.11
C GLY A 330 11.65 -14.51 9.62
N ALA A 331 10.63 -14.41 10.49
CA ALA A 331 9.23 -14.22 10.07
C ALA A 331 9.10 -13.05 9.07
N GLY A 332 9.87 -11.98 9.30
CA GLY A 332 10.08 -10.87 8.36
C GLY A 332 10.46 -11.26 6.92
N THR A 333 11.23 -12.33 6.75
CA THR A 333 11.65 -12.80 5.42
C THR A 333 10.56 -13.59 4.67
N THR A 334 9.65 -14.25 5.40
CA THR A 334 8.57 -15.05 4.79
C THR A 334 7.36 -14.19 4.43
N TYR A 335 6.95 -13.30 5.34
CA TYR A 335 5.77 -12.43 5.16
C TYR A 335 6.12 -11.05 4.60
N GLY A 336 7.38 -10.63 4.68
CA GLY A 336 7.80 -9.27 4.36
C GLY A 336 8.56 -9.07 3.06
N HIS A 337 8.84 -10.08 2.25
CA HIS A 337 9.71 -9.94 1.07
C HIS A 337 9.22 -8.99 -0.03
N ALA A 338 7.97 -8.51 0.02
CA ALA A 338 7.44 -7.55 -0.95
C ALA A 338 6.39 -6.60 -0.38
N THR A 339 6.20 -5.46 -1.04
CA THR A 339 5.08 -4.52 -0.88
C THR A 339 4.78 -3.86 -2.23
N HIS A 340 3.59 -4.10 -2.74
CA HIS A 340 3.19 -3.60 -4.06
C HIS A 340 1.97 -2.68 -3.92
N PRO A 341 2.03 -1.42 -4.40
CA PRO A 341 0.83 -0.63 -4.57
C PRO A 341 -0.07 -1.27 -5.64
N ARG A 342 -1.39 -1.24 -5.45
CA ARG A 342 -2.37 -1.75 -6.43
C ARG A 342 -2.49 -0.83 -7.65
N TYR A 343 -2.37 0.47 -7.43
CA TYR A 343 -2.46 1.49 -8.48
C TYR A 343 -1.15 2.27 -8.54
N THR A 344 -0.42 2.13 -9.65
CA THR A 344 0.96 2.61 -9.78
C THR A 344 1.05 3.93 -10.54
N ALA A 345 0.09 4.23 -11.42
CA ALA A 345 0.14 5.35 -12.36
C ALA A 345 -0.81 6.51 -11.99
N GLY A 346 -0.69 7.09 -10.79
CA GLY A 346 -1.65 8.14 -10.34
C GLY A 346 -1.42 9.55 -10.86
N LEU A 347 -0.34 9.79 -11.60
CA LEU A 347 0.09 11.10 -12.07
C LEU A 347 0.40 11.01 -13.58
N ALA A 348 -0.23 11.87 -14.36
CA ALA A 348 -0.01 12.04 -15.79
C ALA A 348 0.41 13.48 -16.09
N THR A 349 0.91 13.72 -17.30
CA THR A 349 1.26 15.04 -17.78
C THR A 349 0.48 15.36 -19.05
N THR A 350 0.23 16.64 -19.30
CA THR A 350 -0.34 17.11 -20.55
C THR A 350 0.32 18.41 -20.96
N GLU A 351 0.42 18.68 -22.25
CA GLU A 351 0.83 19.99 -22.75
C GLU A 351 -0.42 20.86 -22.98
N ILE A 352 -0.45 22.04 -22.37
CA ILE A 352 -1.48 23.06 -22.53
C ILE A 352 -0.76 24.40 -22.71
N ASP A 353 -1.05 25.11 -23.80
CA ASP A 353 -0.42 26.40 -24.15
C ASP A 353 1.12 26.37 -24.16
N GLY A 354 1.71 25.24 -24.58
CA GLY A 354 3.17 25.05 -24.63
C GLY A 354 3.82 24.76 -23.27
N LEU A 355 3.01 24.58 -22.21
CA LEU A 355 3.47 24.21 -20.88
C LEU A 355 3.03 22.79 -20.54
N ILE A 356 3.97 21.98 -20.05
CA ILE A 356 3.64 20.68 -19.50
C ILE A 356 3.07 20.88 -18.09
N ARG A 357 1.83 20.45 -17.88
CA ARG A 357 1.09 20.53 -16.62
C ARG A 357 0.81 19.13 -16.06
N PRO A 358 0.84 18.95 -14.73
CA PRO A 358 0.48 17.69 -14.10
C PRO A 358 -1.05 17.52 -14.04
N ILE A 359 -1.49 16.28 -14.19
CA ILE A 359 -2.86 15.82 -13.91
C ILE A 359 -2.76 14.66 -12.93
N THR A 360 -3.54 14.69 -11.85
CA THR A 360 -3.53 13.63 -10.83
C THR A 360 -4.94 13.38 -10.30
N VAL A 361 -5.12 12.25 -9.63
CA VAL A 361 -6.32 11.99 -8.83
C VAL A 361 -6.08 12.49 -7.40
N ARG A 362 -6.79 13.55 -7.01
CA ARG A 362 -6.77 14.08 -5.64
C ARG A 362 -8.01 13.59 -4.89
N GLY A 363 -7.80 12.76 -3.89
CA GLY A 363 -8.87 11.95 -3.28
C GLY A 363 -9.42 10.96 -4.30
N THR A 364 -10.60 11.26 -4.86
CA THR A 364 -11.24 10.51 -5.95
C THR A 364 -11.48 11.35 -7.20
N ARG A 365 -11.06 12.62 -7.20
CA ARG A 365 -11.35 13.58 -8.28
C ARG A 365 -10.13 13.80 -9.16
N ILE A 366 -10.33 13.83 -10.47
CA ILE A 366 -9.25 14.08 -11.43
C ILE A 366 -9.05 15.60 -11.53
N GLN A 367 -7.85 16.07 -11.24
CA GLN A 367 -7.54 17.49 -11.23
C GLN A 367 -6.27 17.79 -12.04
N SER A 368 -6.28 18.92 -12.74
CA SER A 368 -5.10 19.50 -13.40
C SER A 368 -4.63 20.72 -12.62
N LEU A 369 -3.32 21.01 -12.70
CA LEU A 369 -2.76 22.22 -12.12
C LEU A 369 -2.68 23.35 -13.17
N GLY A 370 -3.55 24.36 -12.99
CA GLY A 370 -3.59 25.61 -13.73
C GLY A 370 -2.73 26.70 -13.10
N ASP A 371 -2.74 27.90 -13.71
CA ASP A 371 -2.03 29.07 -13.16
C ASP A 371 -2.73 29.65 -11.92
N ASP A 372 -4.04 29.44 -11.81
CA ASP A 372 -4.88 29.86 -10.69
C ASP A 372 -5.06 28.74 -9.63
N GLY A 373 -4.30 27.64 -9.74
CA GLY A 373 -4.35 26.49 -8.85
C GLY A 373 -5.02 25.25 -9.45
N TRP A 374 -5.54 24.37 -8.59
CA TRP A 374 -6.13 23.09 -8.99
C TRP A 374 -7.53 23.25 -9.59
N GLU A 375 -7.75 22.66 -10.76
CA GLU A 375 -9.04 22.61 -11.45
C GLU A 375 -9.56 21.17 -11.53
N ASP A 376 -10.83 20.93 -11.14
CA ASP A 376 -11.50 19.64 -11.32
C ASP A 376 -11.90 19.46 -12.79
N LEU A 377 -11.43 18.38 -13.42
CA LEU A 377 -11.70 18.07 -14.82
C LEU A 377 -13.09 17.46 -15.05
N GLY A 378 -13.95 17.42 -14.03
CA GLY A 378 -15.26 16.80 -14.05
C GLY A 378 -15.18 15.28 -14.11
N GLY A 379 -16.26 14.65 -14.58
CA GLY A 379 -16.29 13.20 -14.78
C GLY A 379 -16.52 12.37 -13.50
N PRO A 380 -16.32 11.04 -13.60
CA PRO A 380 -16.59 10.11 -12.51
C PRO A 380 -15.56 10.26 -11.39
N ASP A 381 -15.91 9.74 -10.22
CA ASP A 381 -14.90 9.43 -9.20
C ASP A 381 -13.98 8.33 -9.75
N ALA A 382 -12.67 8.54 -9.64
CA ALA A 382 -11.66 7.75 -10.30
C ALA A 382 -10.74 7.05 -9.30
N LEU A 383 -10.31 5.84 -9.66
CA LEU A 383 -9.18 5.20 -9.02
C LEU A 383 -7.92 6.01 -9.36
N PRO A 384 -6.88 5.98 -8.52
CA PRO A 384 -5.67 6.77 -8.72
C PRO A 384 -4.74 6.12 -9.74
N CYS A 385 -5.28 5.88 -10.94
CA CYS A 385 -4.59 5.36 -12.11
C CYS A 385 -5.07 6.12 -13.36
N LEU A 386 -4.12 6.73 -14.05
CA LEU A 386 -4.33 7.57 -15.21
C LEU A 386 -3.45 7.09 -16.37
N ALA A 387 -4.01 7.12 -17.57
CA ALA A 387 -3.26 6.94 -18.82
C ALA A 387 -3.48 8.15 -19.73
N ARG A 388 -2.46 8.53 -20.49
CA ARG A 388 -2.53 9.66 -21.42
C ARG A 388 -2.04 9.25 -22.80
N ALA A 389 -2.85 9.52 -23.83
CA ALA A 389 -2.45 9.33 -25.22
C ALA A 389 -3.18 10.31 -26.16
N GLY A 390 -2.48 10.93 -27.11
CA GLY A 390 -3.08 11.86 -28.09
C GLY A 390 -3.67 13.10 -27.41
N THR A 391 -5.00 13.30 -27.50
CA THR A 391 -5.75 14.28 -26.66
C THR A 391 -6.57 13.63 -25.52
N GLY A 392 -6.61 12.29 -25.47
CA GLY A 392 -7.35 11.53 -24.47
C GLY A 392 -6.61 11.33 -23.14
N LEU A 393 -7.30 11.63 -22.03
CA LEU A 393 -6.96 11.16 -20.69
C LEU A 393 -7.90 10.01 -20.32
N TYR A 394 -7.36 8.93 -19.77
CA TYR A 394 -8.12 7.73 -19.46
C TYR A 394 -8.02 7.38 -17.98
N ALA A 395 -9.13 6.95 -17.39
CA ALA A 395 -9.23 6.59 -15.98
C ALA A 395 -10.26 5.47 -15.78
N ALA A 396 -10.12 4.71 -14.68
CA ALA A 396 -11.14 3.75 -14.24
C ALA A 396 -11.94 4.32 -13.07
N SER A 397 -13.26 4.08 -13.07
CA SER A 397 -14.13 4.57 -12.00
C SER A 397 -13.91 3.85 -10.66
N ALA A 398 -14.00 4.59 -9.56
CA ALA A 398 -13.80 4.12 -8.18
C ALA A 398 -15.10 3.80 -7.43
N ARG A 399 -16.21 3.55 -8.15
CA ARG A 399 -17.49 3.29 -7.48
C ARG A 399 -17.49 1.91 -6.83
N HIS A 400 -17.93 1.88 -5.58
CA HIS A 400 -18.15 0.67 -4.79
C HIS A 400 -19.61 0.60 -4.35
N THR A 401 -20.18 -0.59 -4.31
CA THR A 401 -21.54 -0.87 -3.83
C THR A 401 -21.51 -2.08 -2.89
N HIS A 402 -22.48 -2.16 -2.01
CA HIS A 402 -22.65 -3.32 -1.13
C HIS A 402 -23.37 -4.48 -1.82
N ASP A 403 -24.06 -4.25 -2.94
CA ASP A 403 -24.68 -5.31 -3.75
C ASP A 403 -23.68 -5.82 -4.79
N PRO A 404 -23.16 -7.06 -4.64
CA PRO A 404 -22.16 -7.59 -5.57
C PRO A 404 -22.65 -7.66 -7.02
N ALA A 405 -23.95 -7.84 -7.23
CA ALA A 405 -24.52 -7.93 -8.58
C ALA A 405 -24.59 -6.56 -9.29
N ALA A 406 -24.55 -5.46 -8.53
CA ALA A 406 -24.62 -4.10 -9.03
C ALA A 406 -23.25 -3.42 -9.18
N HIS A 407 -22.14 -4.17 -9.03
CA HIS A 407 -20.80 -3.62 -9.23
C HIS A 407 -20.60 -3.16 -10.67
N GLU A 408 -19.98 -1.99 -10.80
CA GLU A 408 -19.61 -1.38 -12.07
C GLU A 408 -18.19 -0.80 -11.94
N ARG A 409 -17.41 -0.86 -13.02
CA ARG A 409 -16.07 -0.28 -13.10
C ARG A 409 -15.76 0.13 -14.53
N ASP A 410 -16.41 1.19 -14.98
CA ASP A 410 -16.19 1.66 -16.33
C ASP A 410 -14.81 2.31 -16.47
N VAL A 411 -14.21 2.06 -17.64
CA VAL A 411 -13.11 2.87 -18.16
C VAL A 411 -13.72 4.10 -18.82
N HIS A 412 -13.14 5.26 -18.58
CA HIS A 412 -13.59 6.53 -19.13
C HIS A 412 -12.48 7.21 -19.92
N CYS A 413 -12.88 8.00 -20.92
CA CYS A 413 -12.02 8.86 -21.71
C CYS A 413 -12.50 10.30 -21.58
N LEU A 414 -11.59 11.21 -21.22
CA LEU A 414 -11.74 12.65 -21.33
C LEU A 414 -10.96 13.12 -22.55
N ASP A 415 -11.63 13.76 -23.50
CA ASP A 415 -10.94 14.54 -24.51
C ASP A 415 -10.55 15.90 -23.93
N LEU A 416 -9.25 16.12 -23.71
CA LEU A 416 -8.74 17.34 -23.07
C LEU A 416 -8.92 18.60 -23.92
N VAL A 417 -9.23 18.46 -25.21
CA VAL A 417 -9.50 19.62 -26.08
C VAL A 417 -10.96 20.09 -25.91
N SER A 418 -11.91 19.15 -25.96
CA SER A 418 -13.33 19.48 -25.85
C SER A 418 -13.86 19.52 -24.41
N GLY A 419 -13.13 18.95 -23.46
CA GLY A 419 -13.56 18.76 -22.07
C GLY A 419 -14.66 17.70 -21.90
N GLN A 420 -14.92 16.88 -22.93
CA GLN A 420 -16.02 15.90 -22.89
C GLN A 420 -15.57 14.54 -22.38
N TRP A 421 -16.33 14.03 -21.41
CA TRP A 421 -16.19 12.67 -20.89
C TRP A 421 -17.05 11.68 -21.68
N GLN A 422 -16.49 10.51 -21.97
CA GLN A 422 -17.17 9.37 -22.55
C GLN A 422 -16.87 8.10 -21.74
N SER A 423 -17.90 7.33 -21.36
CA SER A 423 -17.68 5.97 -20.87
C SER A 423 -17.29 5.04 -22.02
N LEU A 424 -16.24 4.27 -21.80
CA LEU A 424 -15.81 3.15 -22.63
C LEU A 424 -16.30 1.81 -22.07
N GLY A 425 -17.17 1.81 -21.07
CA GLY A 425 -17.67 0.59 -20.43
C GLY A 425 -16.57 -0.24 -19.79
N ASN A 426 -16.87 -1.53 -19.60
CA ASN A 426 -15.98 -2.51 -18.98
C ASN A 426 -16.03 -3.83 -19.79
N PRO A 427 -14.90 -4.47 -20.12
CA PRO A 427 -14.89 -5.73 -20.87
C PRO A 427 -15.60 -6.90 -20.16
N ALA A 428 -15.69 -6.85 -18.83
CA ALA A 428 -16.41 -7.81 -17.99
C ALA A 428 -17.86 -7.38 -17.68
N GLY A 429 -18.31 -6.22 -18.17
CA GLY A 429 -19.67 -5.72 -17.97
C GLY A 429 -19.93 -5.25 -16.53
N THR A 430 -20.85 -5.92 -15.84
CA THR A 430 -21.31 -5.57 -14.47
C THR A 430 -21.21 -6.77 -13.54
N GLY A 431 -21.28 -6.54 -12.24
CA GLY A 431 -21.18 -7.57 -11.21
C GLY A 431 -19.74 -7.74 -10.69
N PRO A 432 -19.46 -8.83 -9.94
CA PRO A 432 -18.19 -9.01 -9.23
C PRO A 432 -16.97 -8.91 -10.14
N ASP A 433 -17.05 -9.48 -11.36
CA ASP A 433 -15.96 -9.49 -12.31
C ASP A 433 -15.60 -8.08 -12.81
N ALA A 434 -16.58 -7.20 -12.98
CA ALA A 434 -16.35 -5.81 -13.42
C ALA A 434 -15.35 -5.10 -12.52
N ARG A 435 -15.46 -5.33 -11.20
CA ARG A 435 -14.61 -4.71 -10.19
C ARG A 435 -13.12 -5.09 -10.32
N THR A 436 -12.81 -6.21 -10.97
CA THR A 436 -11.44 -6.74 -11.07
C THR A 436 -10.66 -6.28 -12.31
N VAL A 437 -11.25 -5.41 -13.14
CA VAL A 437 -10.53 -4.79 -14.26
C VAL A 437 -9.35 -3.95 -13.76
N GLY A 438 -8.19 -4.18 -14.35
CA GLY A 438 -6.93 -3.53 -13.97
C GLY A 438 -6.82 -2.08 -14.43
N GLN A 439 -5.66 -1.47 -14.21
CA GLN A 439 -5.43 -0.08 -14.62
C GLN A 439 -5.40 0.06 -16.15
N VAL A 440 -5.71 1.26 -16.61
CA VAL A 440 -5.83 1.59 -18.02
C VAL A 440 -4.45 1.86 -18.64
N ALA A 441 -4.22 1.31 -19.82
CA ALA A 441 -3.15 1.70 -20.73
C ALA A 441 -3.74 2.28 -22.00
N ALA A 442 -3.10 3.29 -22.58
CA ALA A 442 -3.57 3.89 -23.82
C ALA A 442 -2.41 4.33 -24.70
N ALA A 443 -2.61 4.29 -26.02
CA ALA A 443 -1.69 4.79 -27.03
C ALA A 443 -2.48 5.42 -28.18
N ASP A 444 -1.88 6.39 -28.86
CA ASP A 444 -2.51 7.13 -29.96
C ASP A 444 -1.43 7.54 -30.97
N ASP A 445 -1.58 7.14 -32.23
CA ASP A 445 -0.65 7.47 -33.32
C ASP A 445 -1.08 8.73 -34.11
N GLY A 446 -2.11 9.43 -33.65
CA GLY A 446 -2.75 10.57 -34.30
C GLY A 446 -3.85 10.21 -35.29
N ARG A 447 -3.90 8.95 -35.75
CA ARG A 447 -4.93 8.42 -36.64
C ARG A 447 -5.85 7.41 -35.96
N THR A 448 -5.35 6.76 -34.91
CA THR A 448 -6.00 5.67 -34.20
C THR A 448 -5.57 5.72 -32.74
N ALA A 449 -6.55 5.69 -31.84
CA ALA A 449 -6.33 5.50 -30.42
C ALA A 449 -6.65 4.05 -30.01
N VAL A 450 -5.80 3.46 -29.17
CA VAL A 450 -5.98 2.15 -28.56
C VAL A 450 -6.03 2.33 -27.04
N VAL A 451 -6.99 1.66 -26.40
CA VAL A 451 -7.08 1.53 -24.94
C VAL A 451 -7.05 0.06 -24.60
N CYS A 452 -6.28 -0.32 -23.59
CA CYS A 452 -6.13 -1.68 -23.12
C CYS A 452 -6.26 -1.76 -21.60
N VAL A 453 -6.89 -2.82 -21.11
CA VAL A 453 -6.99 -3.15 -19.69
C VAL A 453 -6.75 -4.64 -19.47
N ARG A 454 -6.26 -4.98 -18.27
CA ARG A 454 -6.28 -6.36 -17.77
C ARG A 454 -7.71 -6.71 -17.34
N GLY A 455 -8.23 -7.83 -17.83
CA GLY A 455 -9.52 -8.39 -17.42
C GLY A 455 -9.44 -9.30 -16.19
N PRO A 456 -10.59 -9.81 -15.71
CA PRO A 456 -10.68 -10.67 -14.51
C PRO A 456 -9.81 -11.93 -14.60
N GLU A 457 -9.83 -12.59 -15.75
CA GLU A 457 -9.07 -13.81 -16.02
C GLU A 457 -7.55 -13.58 -16.18
N GLY A 458 -7.09 -12.35 -15.97
CA GLY A 458 -5.69 -11.93 -16.12
C GLY A 458 -5.26 -11.69 -17.56
N GLY A 459 -6.08 -12.01 -18.56
CA GLY A 459 -5.83 -11.66 -19.96
C GLY A 459 -6.06 -10.17 -20.25
N LEU A 460 -5.65 -9.71 -21.43
CA LEU A 460 -5.85 -8.33 -21.86
C LEU A 460 -7.09 -8.18 -22.74
N SER A 461 -7.70 -6.99 -22.71
CA SER A 461 -8.78 -6.59 -23.62
C SER A 461 -8.54 -5.17 -24.10
N ALA A 462 -8.84 -4.91 -25.38
CA ALA A 462 -8.64 -3.60 -25.98
C ALA A 462 -9.86 -3.05 -26.72
N ARG A 463 -9.91 -1.72 -26.82
CA ARG A 463 -10.79 -0.96 -27.72
C ARG A 463 -9.95 -0.05 -28.60
N THR A 464 -10.47 0.20 -29.80
CA THR A 464 -9.77 1.01 -30.79
C THR A 464 -10.73 2.05 -31.38
N ARG A 465 -10.23 3.27 -31.62
CA ARG A 465 -10.98 4.36 -32.24
C ARG A 465 -10.15 5.01 -33.34
N PRO A 466 -10.55 4.88 -34.62
CA PRO A 466 -10.00 5.68 -35.71
C PRO A 466 -10.32 7.17 -35.54
N GLU A 467 -9.52 8.04 -36.13
CA GLU A 467 -9.72 9.49 -36.15
C GLU A 467 -11.10 9.84 -36.72
N GLY A 468 -11.87 10.65 -35.98
CA GLY A 468 -13.25 10.99 -36.33
C GLY A 468 -14.25 9.82 -36.27
N GLY A 469 -13.81 8.63 -35.86
CA GLY A 469 -14.61 7.41 -35.74
C GLY A 469 -15.17 7.18 -34.33
N GLN A 470 -15.86 6.05 -34.17
CA GLN A 470 -16.37 5.58 -32.88
C GLN A 470 -15.45 4.51 -32.30
N TRP A 471 -15.46 4.36 -30.98
CA TRP A 471 -14.78 3.26 -30.30
C TRP A 471 -15.40 1.91 -30.69
N SER A 472 -14.58 0.93 -31.03
CA SER A 472 -14.97 -0.47 -31.23
C SER A 472 -15.55 -1.10 -29.96
N GLU A 473 -16.13 -2.29 -30.02
CA GLU A 473 -16.38 -3.09 -28.81
C GLU A 473 -15.07 -3.51 -28.13
N TRP A 474 -15.14 -3.87 -26.84
CA TRP A 474 -14.02 -4.53 -26.15
C TRP A 474 -13.73 -5.88 -26.80
N THR A 475 -12.48 -6.08 -27.21
CA THR A 475 -12.03 -7.32 -27.82
C THR A 475 -10.90 -7.92 -26.99
N PRO A 476 -10.98 -9.20 -26.58
CA PRO A 476 -9.91 -9.86 -25.87
C PRO A 476 -8.67 -10.01 -26.77
N ILE A 477 -7.50 -9.84 -26.17
CA ILE A 477 -6.22 -10.08 -26.82
C ILE A 477 -5.71 -11.44 -26.35
N GLU A 478 -5.48 -12.37 -27.28
CA GLU A 478 -4.94 -13.69 -26.97
C GLU A 478 -3.51 -13.58 -26.40
N GLY A 479 -3.25 -14.23 -25.27
CA GLY A 479 -1.94 -14.19 -24.63
C GLY A 479 -1.94 -14.73 -23.20
N PRO A 480 -0.77 -14.70 -22.54
CA PRO A 480 -0.65 -15.12 -21.15
C PRO A 480 -1.38 -14.16 -20.20
N ALA A 481 -1.67 -14.64 -18.98
CA ALA A 481 -2.12 -13.79 -17.89
C ALA A 481 -1.01 -12.81 -17.46
N VAL A 482 -1.41 -11.59 -17.10
CA VAL A 482 -0.50 -10.53 -16.66
C VAL A 482 -0.70 -10.21 -15.17
N HIS A 483 0.38 -9.79 -14.50
CA HIS A 483 0.37 -9.43 -13.08
C HIS A 483 -0.37 -8.13 -12.79
N GLU A 484 -0.09 -7.13 -13.62
CA GLU A 484 -0.50 -5.76 -13.39
C GLU A 484 -0.74 -5.06 -14.73
N SER A 485 -0.77 -3.74 -14.69
CA SER A 485 -1.16 -2.87 -15.77
C SER A 485 -0.20 -2.97 -16.95
N PRO A 486 -0.74 -3.12 -18.16
CA PRO A 486 0.07 -3.03 -19.36
C PRO A 486 0.58 -1.60 -19.58
N VAL A 487 1.53 -1.46 -20.50
CA VAL A 487 1.94 -0.22 -21.14
C VAL A 487 1.57 -0.32 -22.61
N ALA A 488 1.04 0.75 -23.20
CA ALA A 488 0.73 0.81 -24.62
C ALA A 488 1.62 1.85 -25.31
N LEU A 489 2.19 1.48 -26.46
CA LEU A 489 3.03 2.32 -27.30
C LEU A 489 2.43 2.38 -28.71
N ALA A 490 2.65 3.50 -29.40
CA ALA A 490 2.21 3.71 -30.77
C ALA A 490 3.38 4.15 -31.66
N ALA A 491 3.40 3.67 -32.90
CA ALA A 491 4.28 4.11 -33.98
C ALA A 491 3.49 4.00 -35.29
N GLU A 492 3.32 5.09 -36.05
CA GLU A 492 2.50 5.22 -37.26
C GLU A 492 1.86 3.92 -37.81
N GLY A 493 0.60 3.65 -37.43
CA GLY A 493 -0.18 2.49 -37.86
C GLY A 493 0.12 1.17 -37.12
N ALA A 494 1.02 1.17 -36.15
CA ALA A 494 1.42 0.03 -35.35
C ALA A 494 1.35 0.34 -33.84
N PHE A 495 0.91 -0.65 -33.08
CA PHE A 495 0.74 -0.58 -31.63
C PHE A 495 1.44 -1.74 -30.96
N THR A 496 2.02 -1.47 -29.79
CA THR A 496 2.64 -2.48 -28.94
C THR A 496 2.09 -2.34 -27.54
N VAL A 497 1.55 -3.43 -26.98
CA VAL A 497 1.19 -3.52 -25.57
C VAL A 497 2.22 -4.39 -24.87
N ILE A 498 2.79 -3.94 -23.76
CA ILE A 498 3.84 -4.64 -23.00
C ILE A 498 3.35 -4.84 -21.57
N ALA A 499 3.51 -6.04 -21.00
CA ALA A 499 3.12 -6.31 -19.62
C ALA A 499 4.00 -7.36 -18.94
N ALA A 500 4.13 -7.24 -17.61
CA ALA A 500 4.71 -8.27 -16.77
C ALA A 500 3.76 -9.46 -16.63
N THR A 501 4.29 -10.68 -16.79
CA THR A 501 3.60 -11.94 -16.54
C THR A 501 4.21 -12.63 -15.30
N PRO A 502 3.57 -13.69 -14.77
CA PRO A 502 4.14 -14.51 -13.69
C PRO A 502 5.54 -15.07 -13.92
N VAL A 503 6.01 -15.13 -15.16
CA VAL A 503 7.26 -15.82 -15.51
C VAL A 503 8.16 -15.06 -16.48
N ASN A 504 7.74 -13.92 -17.02
CA ASN A 504 8.49 -13.12 -18.00
C ASN A 504 7.84 -11.74 -18.25
N VAL A 505 8.29 -11.04 -19.29
CA VAL A 505 7.56 -9.92 -19.91
C VAL A 505 7.00 -10.37 -21.26
N ALA A 506 5.76 -10.02 -21.56
CA ALA A 506 5.10 -10.31 -22.83
C ALA A 506 4.79 -9.01 -23.60
N ALA A 507 4.76 -9.12 -24.93
CA ALA A 507 4.35 -8.06 -25.83
C ALA A 507 3.27 -8.54 -26.80
N TRP A 508 2.33 -7.67 -27.11
CA TRP A 508 1.33 -7.83 -28.16
C TRP A 508 1.49 -6.74 -29.19
N GLU A 509 1.79 -7.11 -30.42
CA GLU A 509 2.08 -6.20 -31.53
C GLU A 509 0.98 -6.29 -32.58
N GLY A 510 0.53 -5.16 -33.12
CA GLY A 510 -0.65 -5.13 -33.99
C GLY A 510 -0.96 -3.78 -34.63
N ASP A 511 -2.06 -3.73 -35.38
CA ASP A 511 -2.61 -2.49 -35.97
C ASP A 511 -3.74 -1.87 -35.13
N GLY A 512 -3.91 -2.38 -33.89
CA GLY A 512 -5.01 -2.02 -32.99
C GLY A 512 -6.28 -2.85 -33.19
N THR A 513 -6.41 -3.60 -34.29
CA THR A 513 -7.57 -4.47 -34.55
C THR A 513 -7.21 -5.95 -34.58
N ALA A 514 -5.99 -6.27 -34.99
CA ALA A 514 -5.39 -7.60 -34.91
C ALA A 514 -4.10 -7.53 -34.09
N TRP A 515 -3.86 -8.57 -33.28
CA TRP A 515 -2.74 -8.64 -32.35
C TRP A 515 -2.00 -9.96 -32.49
N THR A 516 -0.68 -9.90 -32.40
CA THR A 516 0.20 -11.07 -32.28
C THR A 516 0.95 -10.97 -30.95
N GLY A 517 0.72 -11.93 -30.06
CA GLY A 517 1.40 -12.01 -28.77
C GLY A 517 2.71 -12.80 -28.85
N ARG A 518 3.73 -12.35 -28.10
CA ARG A 518 4.98 -13.09 -27.90
C ARG A 518 5.57 -12.80 -26.51
N THR A 519 6.37 -13.73 -26.01
CA THR A 519 7.24 -13.48 -24.87
C THR A 519 8.45 -12.66 -25.32
N LEU A 520 8.86 -11.69 -24.51
CA LEU A 520 10.13 -10.99 -24.67
C LEU A 520 11.21 -11.77 -23.92
N ASP A 521 12.25 -12.20 -24.63
CA ASP A 521 13.44 -12.83 -24.05
C ASP A 521 14.37 -11.76 -23.48
N LEU A 522 13.91 -11.11 -22.41
CA LEU A 522 14.65 -10.02 -21.77
C LEU A 522 15.79 -10.59 -20.90
N PRO A 523 17.04 -10.11 -21.07
CA PRO A 523 18.16 -10.53 -20.22
C PRO A 523 17.92 -10.17 -18.75
N GLY A 524 18.03 -11.16 -17.86
CA GLY A 524 17.93 -10.97 -16.41
C GLY A 524 19.28 -11.07 -15.69
N PRO A 525 19.43 -10.45 -14.50
CA PRO A 525 20.66 -10.56 -13.71
C PRO A 525 21.04 -12.03 -13.47
N GLY A 526 22.29 -12.40 -13.75
CA GLY A 526 22.76 -13.78 -13.67
C GLY A 526 22.45 -14.65 -14.90
N GLY A 527 22.00 -14.06 -16.01
CA GLY A 527 21.75 -14.76 -17.30
C GLY A 527 20.46 -15.58 -17.33
N GLN A 528 19.58 -15.38 -16.36
CA GLN A 528 18.26 -16.02 -16.28
C GLN A 528 17.20 -15.19 -17.02
N THR A 529 16.04 -15.79 -17.30
CA THR A 529 14.87 -15.07 -17.81
C THR A 529 14.48 -13.96 -16.83
N TYR A 530 14.33 -12.75 -17.34
CA TYR A 530 13.96 -11.61 -16.50
C TYR A 530 12.48 -11.67 -16.09
N VAL A 531 12.22 -11.61 -14.78
CA VAL A 531 10.89 -11.42 -14.20
C VAL A 531 10.92 -10.15 -13.37
N PRO A 532 10.14 -9.11 -13.73
CA PRO A 532 10.17 -7.83 -13.02
C PRO A 532 9.49 -7.94 -11.64
N ALA A 533 10.04 -7.25 -10.64
CA ALA A 533 9.47 -7.12 -9.30
C ALA A 533 8.60 -5.85 -9.14
N SER A 534 8.12 -5.29 -10.26
CA SER A 534 7.19 -4.18 -10.30
C SER A 534 6.40 -4.21 -11.60
N ALA A 535 5.36 -3.36 -11.72
CA ALA A 535 4.85 -3.00 -13.04
C ALA A 535 6.00 -2.52 -13.95
N VAL A 536 5.90 -2.84 -15.23
CA VAL A 536 6.82 -2.35 -16.26
C VAL A 536 6.39 -0.96 -16.73
N THR A 537 7.37 -0.16 -17.14
CA THR A 537 7.16 1.07 -17.92
C THR A 537 7.92 0.97 -19.22
N ALA A 538 7.47 1.68 -20.24
CA ALA A 538 8.16 1.69 -21.52
C ALA A 538 8.00 3.01 -22.25
N VAL A 539 9.01 3.35 -23.05
CA VAL A 539 9.03 4.53 -23.94
C VAL A 539 9.70 4.17 -25.25
N THR A 540 9.25 4.77 -26.35
CA THR A 540 9.85 4.59 -27.68
C THR A 540 10.96 5.62 -27.88
N ALA A 541 12.15 5.15 -28.25
CA ALA A 541 13.29 5.98 -28.61
C ALA A 541 13.16 6.55 -30.04
N PRO A 542 13.87 7.65 -30.38
CA PRO A 542 13.76 8.29 -31.69
C PRO A 542 14.21 7.40 -32.86
N ASP A 543 15.04 6.39 -32.58
CA ASP A 543 15.50 5.40 -33.56
C ASP A 543 14.53 4.22 -33.74
N GLY A 544 13.38 4.23 -33.06
CA GLY A 544 12.34 3.20 -33.12
C GLY A 544 12.55 2.03 -32.17
N ARG A 545 13.65 1.99 -31.41
CA ARG A 545 13.82 1.02 -30.32
C ARG A 545 12.92 1.36 -29.13
N VAL A 546 12.70 0.39 -28.26
CA VAL A 546 11.92 0.55 -27.03
C VAL A 546 12.84 0.42 -25.82
N VAL A 547 12.67 1.34 -24.86
CA VAL A 547 13.24 1.20 -23.52
C VAL A 547 12.15 0.66 -22.60
N ILE A 548 12.42 -0.44 -21.88
CA ILE A 548 11.55 -0.98 -20.83
C ILE A 548 12.26 -0.80 -19.48
N GLY A 549 11.54 -0.36 -18.46
CA GLY A 549 12.06 -0.14 -17.11
C GLY A 549 11.21 -0.80 -16.03
N SER A 550 11.87 -1.44 -15.06
CA SER A 550 11.21 -2.08 -13.90
C SER A 550 12.18 -2.29 -12.74
N ARG A 551 11.66 -2.71 -11.59
CA ARG A 551 12.45 -3.11 -10.42
C ARG A 551 13.00 -4.52 -10.58
N ALA A 552 14.26 -4.72 -10.22
CA ALA A 552 14.87 -6.03 -10.05
C ALA A 552 14.32 -6.72 -8.79
N ALA A 553 14.17 -8.04 -8.86
CA ALA A 553 13.85 -8.84 -7.68
C ALA A 553 14.96 -8.76 -6.63
N GLU A 554 14.59 -8.81 -5.35
CA GLU A 554 15.46 -8.87 -4.16
C GLU A 554 16.34 -7.65 -3.88
N SER A 555 16.77 -6.89 -4.89
CA SER A 555 17.56 -5.67 -4.69
C SER A 555 16.72 -4.39 -4.83
N SER A 556 15.64 -4.44 -5.61
CA SER A 556 14.82 -3.29 -6.01
C SER A 556 15.58 -2.21 -6.78
N ASP A 557 16.75 -2.56 -7.31
CA ASP A 557 17.46 -1.73 -8.27
C ASP A 557 16.64 -1.58 -9.57
N VAL A 558 17.01 -0.61 -10.40
CA VAL A 558 16.34 -0.40 -11.68
C VAL A 558 17.01 -1.26 -12.75
N VAL A 559 16.21 -2.00 -13.53
CA VAL A 559 16.67 -2.66 -14.75
C VAL A 559 16.07 -1.93 -15.94
N LEU A 560 16.93 -1.57 -16.89
CA LEU A 560 16.56 -0.94 -18.15
C LEU A 560 16.90 -1.90 -19.30
N HIS A 561 15.93 -2.23 -20.13
CA HIS A 561 16.13 -2.99 -21.35
C HIS A 561 15.98 -2.06 -22.55
N LEU A 562 16.90 -2.13 -23.52
CA LEU A 562 16.81 -1.41 -24.79
C LEU A 562 16.79 -2.41 -25.94
N GLY A 563 15.83 -2.31 -26.85
CA GLY A 563 15.76 -3.27 -27.94
C GLY A 563 14.63 -3.05 -28.94
N GLN A 564 14.63 -3.89 -29.97
CA GLN A 564 13.57 -3.99 -30.97
C GLN A 564 13.49 -5.42 -31.48
N GLY A 565 12.26 -5.93 -31.68
CA GLY A 565 12.05 -7.31 -32.11
C GLY A 565 12.61 -8.29 -31.08
N GLU A 566 13.55 -9.14 -31.51
CA GLU A 566 14.18 -10.19 -30.69
C GLU A 566 15.51 -9.77 -30.06
N THR A 567 16.04 -8.59 -30.40
CA THR A 567 17.36 -8.14 -29.92
C THR A 567 17.22 -7.16 -28.76
N TRP A 568 17.76 -7.53 -27.59
CA TRP A 568 17.69 -6.76 -26.36
C TRP A 568 19.04 -6.69 -25.65
N THR A 569 19.41 -5.49 -25.20
CA THR A 569 20.44 -5.27 -24.19
C THR A 569 19.77 -4.94 -22.86
N ALA A 570 20.49 -5.11 -21.76
CA ALA A 570 20.01 -4.81 -20.42
C ALA A 570 21.07 -4.09 -19.59
N ALA A 571 20.65 -3.14 -18.78
CA ALA A 571 21.47 -2.49 -17.77
C ALA A 571 20.81 -2.61 -16.39
N LEU A 572 21.54 -3.14 -15.42
CA LEU A 572 21.22 -3.03 -14.01
C LEU A 572 21.82 -1.73 -13.47
N VAL A 573 20.98 -0.87 -12.93
CA VAL A 573 21.33 0.45 -12.38
C VAL A 573 21.11 0.41 -10.87
N PRO A 574 22.17 0.27 -10.06
CA PRO A 574 22.05 0.21 -8.61
C PRO A 574 21.44 1.49 -8.05
N LEU A 575 20.43 1.36 -7.19
CA LEU A 575 19.73 2.47 -6.54
C LEU A 575 19.61 2.28 -5.02
N GLU A 576 19.74 1.03 -4.54
CA GLU A 576 19.67 0.70 -3.11
C GLU A 576 18.25 0.82 -2.52
N GLY A 577 17.24 0.30 -3.23
CA GLY A 577 15.88 0.13 -2.71
C GLY A 577 14.80 0.95 -3.41
N GLY A 578 13.64 1.06 -2.76
CA GLY A 578 12.44 1.71 -3.28
C GLY A 578 11.43 0.71 -3.84
N VAL A 579 10.16 1.07 -3.86
CA VAL A 579 9.04 0.14 -4.13
C VAL A 579 8.19 0.55 -5.34
N LEU A 580 8.35 1.78 -5.81
CA LEU A 580 7.59 2.32 -6.94
C LEU A 580 8.27 1.95 -8.25
N ALA A 581 7.49 1.50 -9.24
CA ALA A 581 8.00 1.27 -10.60
C ALA A 581 8.65 2.55 -11.14
N PRO A 582 9.73 2.47 -11.95
CA PRO A 582 10.34 3.67 -12.53
C PRO A 582 9.41 4.34 -13.53
N ALA A 583 9.47 5.66 -13.62
CA ALA A 583 8.92 6.45 -14.70
C ALA A 583 10.03 6.75 -15.71
N LEU A 584 9.70 6.67 -17.00
CA LEU A 584 10.63 6.89 -18.10
C LEU A 584 10.13 8.04 -18.97
N ALA A 585 11.05 8.89 -19.43
CA ALA A 585 10.79 9.91 -20.43
C ALA A 585 11.99 10.03 -21.36
N ILE A 586 11.76 10.25 -22.65
CA ILE A 586 12.82 10.48 -23.64
C ILE A 586 12.70 11.90 -24.19
N GLY A 587 13.83 12.61 -24.17
CA GLY A 587 13.97 13.96 -24.69
C GLY A 587 14.20 14.00 -26.20
N PRO A 588 14.00 15.18 -26.83
CA PRO A 588 14.19 15.35 -28.28
C PRO A 588 15.64 15.13 -28.75
N ASP A 589 16.61 15.22 -27.83
CA ASP A 589 18.03 14.95 -28.06
C ASP A 589 18.41 13.47 -27.87
N GLY A 590 17.45 12.62 -27.48
CA GLY A 590 17.69 11.22 -27.15
C GLY A 590 18.11 10.97 -25.70
N SER A 591 18.08 11.98 -24.82
CA SER A 591 18.28 11.80 -23.38
C SER A 591 17.15 10.99 -22.76
N LEU A 592 17.47 9.97 -21.96
CA LEU A 592 16.53 9.18 -21.18
C LEU A 592 16.53 9.63 -19.72
N ALA A 593 15.40 10.11 -19.22
CA ALA A 593 15.18 10.34 -17.80
C ALA A 593 14.50 9.11 -17.17
N VAL A 594 15.00 8.72 -16.00
CA VAL A 594 14.49 7.64 -15.15
C VAL A 594 14.22 8.24 -13.76
N ALA A 595 12.99 8.16 -13.29
CA ALA A 595 12.58 8.72 -12.00
C ALA A 595 11.78 7.71 -11.17
N CYS A 596 12.12 7.54 -9.88
CA CYS A 596 11.45 6.60 -8.96
C CYS A 596 11.73 6.96 -7.50
N ASP A 597 11.35 6.14 -6.52
CA ASP A 597 11.83 6.26 -5.13
C ASP A 597 13.10 5.44 -4.87
N ASP A 598 13.93 5.84 -3.91
CA ASP A 598 14.98 4.97 -3.37
C ASP A 598 14.55 4.28 -2.06
N GLY A 599 15.45 3.56 -1.39
CA GLY A 599 15.18 2.88 -0.12
C GLY A 599 14.72 3.80 1.02
N THR A 600 15.01 5.10 0.94
CA THR A 600 14.51 6.10 1.91
C THR A 600 13.09 6.57 1.59
N GLY A 601 12.59 6.30 0.38
CA GLY A 601 11.33 6.83 -0.13
C GLY A 601 11.49 8.17 -0.87
N ALA A 602 12.71 8.70 -0.93
CA ALA A 602 13.01 9.95 -1.62
C ALA A 602 13.01 9.77 -3.15
N PRO A 603 12.65 10.80 -3.94
CA PRO A 603 12.76 10.74 -5.39
C PRO A 603 14.22 10.57 -5.79
N ALA A 604 14.49 9.55 -6.58
CA ALA A 604 15.74 9.31 -7.25
C ALA A 604 15.58 9.53 -8.75
N VAL A 605 16.44 10.37 -9.32
CA VAL A 605 16.40 10.76 -10.73
C VAL A 605 17.76 10.53 -11.38
N LEU A 606 17.73 9.88 -12.54
CA LEU A 606 18.89 9.64 -13.38
C LEU A 606 18.59 10.06 -14.82
N VAL A 607 19.55 10.73 -15.46
CA VAL A 607 19.49 11.06 -16.89
C VAL A 607 20.66 10.38 -17.59
N LEU A 608 20.38 9.65 -18.67
CA LEU A 608 21.32 8.84 -19.44
C LEU A 608 21.24 9.16 -20.92
N ASP A 609 22.34 8.96 -21.63
CA ASP A 609 22.29 8.81 -23.08
C ASP A 609 21.81 7.39 -23.43
N LEU A 610 20.97 7.22 -24.46
CA LEU A 610 20.54 5.89 -24.91
C LEU A 610 21.71 4.97 -25.28
N ALA A 611 22.83 5.54 -25.72
CA ALA A 611 24.05 4.80 -26.03
C ALA A 611 24.67 4.10 -24.81
N ASP A 612 24.42 4.60 -23.58
CA ASP A 612 24.88 3.94 -22.35
C ASP A 612 24.21 2.57 -22.17
N LEU A 613 23.01 2.36 -22.73
CA LEU A 613 22.28 1.08 -22.68
C LEU A 613 22.71 0.10 -23.78
N ASP A 614 23.46 0.57 -24.78
CA ASP A 614 23.91 -0.21 -25.94
C ASP A 614 25.32 -0.81 -25.75
N ALA A 615 25.94 -0.56 -24.58
CA ALA A 615 27.32 -0.93 -24.30
C ALA A 615 27.50 -2.42 -23.91
N GLY A 616 26.41 -3.16 -23.68
CA GLY A 616 26.43 -4.58 -23.30
C GLY A 616 26.39 -5.53 -24.49
N ALA A 617 26.89 -6.77 -24.33
CA ALA A 617 26.60 -7.82 -25.30
C ALA A 617 25.12 -8.20 -25.23
N ALA A 618 24.50 -8.49 -26.38
CA ALA A 618 23.12 -8.98 -26.42
C ALA A 618 22.99 -10.25 -25.56
N GLY A 619 21.97 -10.30 -24.70
CA GLY A 619 21.80 -11.40 -23.74
C GLY A 619 22.51 -11.22 -22.39
N GLU A 620 23.35 -10.19 -22.22
CA GLU A 620 24.02 -9.89 -20.95
C GLU A 620 23.39 -8.66 -20.26
N VAL A 621 23.46 -8.64 -18.93
CA VAL A 621 23.07 -7.48 -18.11
C VAL A 621 24.33 -6.72 -17.73
N ALA A 622 24.51 -5.53 -18.30
CA ALA A 622 25.60 -4.63 -17.94
C ALA A 622 25.31 -3.98 -16.57
N LEU A 623 26.33 -3.85 -15.73
CA LEU A 623 26.24 -3.01 -14.53
C LEU A 623 26.49 -1.55 -14.92
N LEU A 624 25.52 -0.69 -14.73
CA LEU A 624 25.62 0.74 -15.02
C LEU A 624 25.63 1.54 -13.72
N SER A 625 26.81 1.66 -13.12
CA SER A 625 27.02 2.48 -11.92
C SER A 625 27.01 3.97 -12.28
N ARG A 626 25.86 4.62 -12.18
CA ARG A 626 25.69 6.06 -12.37
C ARG A 626 25.17 6.72 -11.09
N PRO A 627 25.61 7.94 -10.76
CA PRO A 627 25.11 8.64 -9.59
C PRO A 627 23.66 9.07 -9.82
N TRP A 628 22.78 8.70 -8.90
CA TRP A 628 21.41 9.22 -8.84
C TRP A 628 21.40 10.58 -8.15
N SER A 629 20.63 11.52 -8.72
CA SER A 629 20.16 12.66 -7.94
C SER A 629 19.10 12.17 -6.96
N ARG A 630 19.14 12.67 -5.72
CA ARG A 630 18.19 12.33 -4.66
C ARG A 630 17.55 13.60 -4.13
N GLY A 631 16.23 13.60 -4.03
CA GLY A 631 15.47 14.69 -3.43
C GLY A 631 15.30 14.57 -1.92
N ASP A 632 14.57 15.53 -1.38
CA ASP A 632 14.38 15.79 0.05
C ASP A 632 12.92 15.65 0.51
N ILE A 633 12.06 15.09 -0.33
CA ILE A 633 10.67 14.76 -0.05
C ILE A 633 10.48 13.24 -0.06
N THR A 634 9.46 12.72 0.61
CA THR A 634 9.09 11.29 0.50
C THR A 634 7.91 11.11 -0.44
N LEU A 635 8.10 10.30 -1.48
CA LEU A 635 7.11 10.08 -2.53
C LEU A 635 6.00 9.14 -2.08
N VAL A 636 4.73 9.45 -2.29
CA VAL A 636 3.60 8.52 -2.02
C VAL A 636 3.32 7.62 -3.22
N LYS A 637 3.47 8.15 -4.44
CA LYS A 637 3.19 7.47 -5.72
C LYS A 637 4.37 7.58 -6.67
N ARG A 638 4.34 6.76 -7.74
CA ARG A 638 5.30 6.86 -8.85
C ARG A 638 5.34 8.30 -9.38
N PRO A 639 6.53 8.92 -9.51
CA PRO A 639 6.65 10.26 -10.08
C PRO A 639 6.32 10.26 -11.58
N ALA A 640 6.08 11.43 -12.14
CA ALA A 640 5.98 11.64 -13.57
C ALA A 640 7.20 12.42 -14.07
N ALA A 641 7.69 12.04 -15.25
CA ALA A 641 8.79 12.72 -15.93
C ALA A 641 8.36 13.06 -17.36
N ALA A 642 8.78 14.21 -17.85
CA ALA A 642 8.60 14.61 -19.23
C ALA A 642 9.71 15.56 -19.67
N PHE A 643 10.02 15.56 -20.96
CA PHE A 643 10.86 16.59 -21.57
C PHE A 643 9.99 17.59 -22.33
N GLY A 644 10.27 18.88 -22.14
CA GLY A 644 9.71 19.93 -22.99
C GLY A 644 10.26 19.87 -24.41
N SER A 645 9.60 20.56 -25.33
CA SER A 645 10.10 20.76 -26.70
C SER A 645 11.41 21.56 -26.75
N ASP A 646 11.71 22.29 -25.67
CA ASP A 646 12.98 22.96 -25.39
C ASP A 646 14.09 22.00 -24.95
N GLY A 647 13.77 20.75 -24.63
CA GLY A 647 14.69 19.76 -24.07
C GLY A 647 14.85 19.83 -22.55
N ALA A 648 14.08 20.68 -21.85
CA ALA A 648 14.14 20.79 -20.40
C ALA A 648 13.43 19.59 -19.75
N LEU A 649 14.04 19.00 -18.73
CA LEU A 649 13.42 17.96 -17.93
C LEU A 649 12.45 18.59 -16.92
N ARG A 650 11.23 18.06 -16.87
CA ARG A 650 10.20 18.43 -15.90
C ARG A 650 9.76 17.17 -15.14
N LEU A 651 9.66 17.30 -13.82
CA LEU A 651 9.29 16.22 -12.91
C LEU A 651 8.14 16.66 -12.02
N TRP A 652 7.29 15.70 -11.67
CA TRP A 652 6.25 15.89 -10.67
C TRP A 652 6.11 14.65 -9.81
N ALA A 653 5.75 14.83 -8.55
CA ALA A 653 5.48 13.72 -7.65
C ALA A 653 4.48 14.10 -6.57
N VAL A 654 3.70 13.13 -6.11
CA VAL A 654 2.85 13.30 -4.91
C VAL A 654 3.69 12.97 -3.69
N ALA A 655 3.85 13.92 -2.77
CA ALA A 655 4.68 13.76 -1.58
C ALA A 655 3.87 13.28 -0.36
N ALA A 656 4.56 13.03 0.76
CA ALA A 656 3.96 12.57 2.02
C ALA A 656 2.94 13.53 2.64
N ASP A 657 2.90 14.80 2.21
CA ASP A 657 1.85 15.76 2.57
C ASP A 657 0.59 15.69 1.69
N GLY A 658 0.59 14.77 0.73
CA GLY A 658 -0.46 14.55 -0.26
C GLY A 658 -0.50 15.61 -1.37
N GLU A 659 0.38 16.61 -1.35
CA GLU A 659 0.45 17.64 -2.38
C GLU A 659 1.39 17.20 -3.53
N VAL A 660 1.25 17.87 -4.67
CA VAL A 660 2.14 17.66 -5.81
C VAL A 660 3.33 18.62 -5.70
N TRP A 661 4.51 18.06 -5.81
CA TRP A 661 5.78 18.75 -5.86
C TRP A 661 6.37 18.64 -7.26
N THR A 662 7.18 19.61 -7.65
CA THR A 662 7.85 19.66 -8.95
C THR A 662 9.34 19.92 -8.80
N ALA A 663 10.09 19.46 -9.80
CA ALA A 663 11.50 19.73 -9.96
C ALA A 663 11.82 19.74 -11.46
N GLY A 664 12.90 20.38 -11.86
CA GLY A 664 13.28 20.43 -13.26
C GLY A 664 14.74 20.77 -13.49
N ALA A 665 15.19 20.52 -14.72
CA ALA A 665 16.52 20.87 -15.16
C ALA A 665 16.47 21.41 -16.60
N GLU A 666 17.28 22.45 -16.85
CA GLU A 666 17.51 22.96 -18.20
C GLU A 666 18.16 21.88 -19.10
N PRO A 667 18.07 22.00 -20.43
CA PRO A 667 18.66 21.03 -21.35
C PRO A 667 20.14 20.76 -21.07
N GLY A 668 20.53 19.48 -20.95
CA GLY A 668 21.89 19.06 -20.59
C GLY A 668 22.31 19.37 -19.15
N GLY A 669 21.41 19.90 -18.32
CA GLY A 669 21.60 20.12 -16.90
C GLY A 669 21.68 18.82 -16.10
N GLN A 670 22.17 18.92 -14.86
CA GLN A 670 22.14 17.79 -13.93
C GLN A 670 20.72 17.50 -13.48
N ALA A 671 20.43 16.23 -13.18
CA ALA A 671 19.18 15.84 -12.56
C ALA A 671 18.94 16.64 -11.26
N PRO A 672 17.72 17.16 -11.02
CA PRO A 672 17.47 18.06 -9.91
C PRO A 672 17.46 17.33 -8.57
N THR A 673 17.94 18.00 -7.52
CA THR A 673 17.87 17.53 -6.12
C THR A 673 16.81 18.28 -5.31
N GLY A 674 16.58 19.57 -5.60
CA GLY A 674 15.58 20.37 -4.90
C GLY A 674 14.20 20.18 -5.50
N TRP A 675 13.23 19.87 -4.65
CA TRP A 675 11.81 19.84 -5.01
C TRP A 675 11.10 21.04 -4.38
N GLU A 676 10.14 21.60 -5.08
CA GLU A 676 9.27 22.66 -4.56
C GLU A 676 7.78 22.31 -4.76
N PRO A 677 6.87 22.87 -3.94
CA PRO A 677 5.44 22.71 -4.18
C PRO A 677 5.09 23.17 -5.60
N ALA A 678 4.29 22.39 -6.32
CA ALA A 678 3.94 22.73 -7.69
C ALA A 678 2.92 23.88 -7.79
N ALA A 679 2.11 24.08 -6.74
CA ALA A 679 1.00 25.04 -6.67
C ALA A 679 1.31 26.26 -5.80
#